data_AF-A0A7S7UKI5-F1
#
_entry.id   AF-A0A7S7UKI5-F1
#
_cell.length_a   1.000
_cell.length_b   1.000
_cell.length_c   1.000
_cell.angle_alpha   90.00
_cell.angle_beta   90.00
_cell.angle_gamma   90.00
#
_symmetry.space_group_name_H-M   'P 1'
#
loop_
_entity.id
_entity.type
_entity.pdbx_description
1 polymer ?
#
loop_
_entity_poly.entity_id
_entity_poly.type
_entity_poly.pdbx_seq_one_letter_code
_entity_poly.pdbx_strand_id
1 'polypeptide(L)'
;MSMTKRGMQVPARGLLLACGVLLTASTAHAAQFDAGYVDPHAVPMLPGAIEDTSRPDPYRVQYGVPTVVAVTAAAVKKMLSTEGWVSYVRPLDETNTNLAFKKGRQGLSVSFTQGLGRPDQSAVTYSPNRIYSNVPFPEGAVDLVFDETRPYLGCIAPSAFDATVAFYLKEMAAIGWRKLTPETAASWPNADLSAPIPNGVRAFFDHPDGDSTQFYKQKPVMLTLTRRDDARTNVDIRVAPFALPTDLEAGDAAGLPEPKPFKSSSGRGNAQTATRELIVAALADLPAVLAFYHREFAARGWTEQGSAPLAPGDEVALKFSSPEENGVLHLGRKYDFTMVHLTAQVKESVLAARAKAKKDADEQFMKDAEAMTKQVLAEDAARRKVQATALSDTPLQAQAGSTTPVPLPENAQEVDFDGAGGRLEFTTTSSVKALATFYRSSLKQAGWKEQPSVINQPNMAVLEFARGGKSISFTVMQMGPKVNVSADGSGLKMAAANPGSKAASASRDAASAQAKASGLLEADPDSALPVPKQHSSTSLGTAKLPGIEAPFRRELEASVPAELGDVLAFYRTELKKLGWQEKPEGAVTTADRVQLAFASPQGPAMLKLGRANGETSVNLVQKNPEAATKADIMPKPGQAKLLLGNMGGQDAQITINKQTVKIVAGAGGPQSPKGPMLDVPPGRYQYSLKVAGRPVRSDTIEVAAGDAWGLMVGPTGEVLPLQMY
;
A
#
# COMPACT_ATOMS: atom_id res chain seq x y z
N MET A 1 65.49 -49.67 -0.17
CA MET A 1 65.39 -50.76 -1.17
C MET A 1 63.95 -51.27 -1.12
N SER A 2 63.19 -51.11 -2.20
CA SER A 2 62.82 -52.17 -3.17
C SER A 2 61.86 -53.22 -2.58
N MET A 3 60.76 -53.63 -3.22
CA MET A 3 60.43 -53.55 -4.65
C MET A 3 58.91 -53.48 -4.90
N THR A 4 58.52 -52.99 -6.08
CA THR A 4 57.12 -52.97 -6.57
C THR A 4 56.85 -54.08 -7.59
N LYS A 5 55.57 -54.46 -7.69
CA LYS A 5 54.82 -54.84 -8.93
C LYS A 5 54.90 -56.26 -9.54
N ARG A 6 53.68 -56.70 -9.91
CA ARG A 6 53.25 -57.56 -11.06
C ARG A 6 53.50 -59.09 -10.95
N GLY A 7 52.60 -59.94 -11.48
CA GLY A 7 51.30 -59.67 -12.13
C GLY A 7 50.71 -60.88 -12.89
N MET A 8 49.77 -60.61 -13.81
CA MET A 8 49.11 -61.53 -14.79
C MET A 8 48.00 -62.44 -14.23
N GLN A 9 46.90 -62.77 -14.96
CA GLN A 9 46.47 -62.38 -16.32
C GLN A 9 44.93 -62.44 -16.47
N VAL A 10 44.37 -61.81 -17.52
CA VAL A 10 42.92 -61.74 -17.84
C VAL A 10 42.64 -62.41 -19.19
N PRO A 11 41.52 -63.16 -19.33
CA PRO A 11 40.53 -62.86 -20.38
C PRO A 11 39.08 -62.98 -19.82
N ALA A 12 38.20 -61.96 -19.85
CA ALA A 12 37.51 -61.37 -21.01
C ALA A 12 36.41 -62.23 -21.67
N ARG A 13 35.12 -62.03 -21.27
CA ARG A 13 33.92 -61.82 -22.15
C ARG A 13 32.58 -61.81 -21.38
N GLY A 14 31.61 -60.97 -21.81
CA GLY A 14 30.18 -60.98 -21.41
C GLY A 14 29.88 -60.40 -20.01
N LEU A 15 29.53 -59.13 -19.79
CA LEU A 15 28.42 -58.28 -20.26
C LEU A 15 27.03 -58.57 -19.60
N LEU A 16 26.58 -57.59 -18.80
CA LEU A 16 25.20 -57.25 -18.35
C LEU A 16 24.50 -57.98 -17.15
N LEU A 17 24.42 -57.20 -16.07
CA LEU A 17 23.24 -56.84 -15.24
C LEU A 17 22.30 -57.91 -14.62
N ALA A 18 22.32 -57.94 -13.29
CA ALA A 18 21.10 -57.94 -12.47
C ALA A 18 21.37 -57.31 -11.07
N CYS A 19 21.14 -56.00 -10.93
CA CYS A 19 20.87 -55.41 -9.60
C CYS A 19 19.41 -55.78 -9.22
N GLY A 20 19.03 -56.02 -7.98
CA GLY A 20 19.68 -55.64 -6.72
C GLY A 20 18.67 -54.88 -5.85
N VAL A 21 17.55 -55.52 -5.48
CA VAL A 21 16.54 -54.93 -4.61
C VAL A 21 16.96 -55.18 -3.15
N LEU A 22 17.71 -54.24 -2.59
CA LEU A 22 17.84 -54.09 -1.14
C LEU A 22 16.79 -53.09 -0.67
N LEU A 23 15.87 -53.56 0.17
CA LEU A 23 14.92 -52.71 0.88
C LEU A 23 15.68 -51.78 1.82
N THR A 24 15.85 -50.52 1.42
CA THR A 24 16.30 -49.47 2.33
C THR A 24 15.19 -49.17 3.32
N ALA A 25 15.29 -49.75 4.53
CA ALA A 25 14.53 -49.26 5.67
C ALA A 25 15.01 -47.84 5.97
N SER A 26 14.23 -46.85 5.53
CA SER A 26 14.49 -45.43 5.79
C SER A 26 14.28 -45.14 7.27
N THR A 27 15.29 -45.37 8.10
CA THR A 27 15.34 -44.80 9.43
C THR A 27 15.36 -43.28 9.29
N ALA A 28 14.22 -42.65 9.57
CA ALA A 28 14.16 -41.21 9.76
C ALA A 28 15.21 -40.86 10.81
N HIS A 29 16.19 -40.05 10.42
CA HIS A 29 17.23 -39.62 11.34
C HIS A 29 16.55 -38.68 12.33
N ALA A 30 16.28 -39.16 13.54
CA ALA A 30 15.79 -38.32 14.62
C ALA A 30 16.74 -37.14 14.76
N ALA A 31 16.22 -35.91 14.61
CA ALA A 31 17.03 -34.73 14.78
C ALA A 31 17.59 -34.75 16.21
N GLN A 32 18.91 -34.70 16.36
CA GLN A 32 19.54 -34.61 17.67
C GLN A 32 19.26 -33.23 18.25
N PHE A 33 18.18 -33.13 19.01
CA PHE A 33 17.88 -31.96 19.80
C PHE A 33 18.86 -31.87 20.98
N ASP A 34 19.63 -30.78 21.01
CA ASP A 34 20.42 -30.37 22.18
C ASP A 34 19.49 -30.14 23.38
N ALA A 35 19.98 -30.33 24.60
CA ALA A 35 19.17 -30.30 25.84
C ALA A 35 18.40 -28.98 26.06
N GLY A 36 18.84 -27.89 25.42
CA GLY A 36 18.16 -26.58 25.40
C GLY A 36 17.06 -26.42 24.33
N TYR A 37 16.74 -27.44 23.55
CA TYR A 37 15.69 -27.44 22.53
C TYR A 37 14.72 -28.60 22.77
N VAL A 38 13.42 -28.35 22.65
CA VAL A 38 12.41 -29.41 22.78
C VAL A 38 12.11 -30.02 21.41
N ASP A 39 11.97 -31.34 21.35
CA ASP A 39 11.38 -32.02 20.20
C ASP A 39 9.88 -31.67 20.13
N PRO A 40 9.38 -30.96 19.11
CA PRO A 40 7.97 -30.58 19.04
C PRO A 40 7.05 -31.80 18.90
N HIS A 41 7.55 -32.92 18.37
CA HIS A 41 6.83 -34.19 18.23
C HIS A 41 6.68 -34.94 19.56
N ALA A 42 7.50 -34.59 20.57
CA ALA A 42 7.37 -35.09 21.94
C ALA A 42 6.47 -34.21 22.83
N VAL A 43 5.97 -33.07 22.33
CA VAL A 43 5.04 -32.20 23.07
C VAL A 43 3.61 -32.74 22.92
N PRO A 44 2.85 -32.94 24.01
CA PRO A 44 1.52 -33.54 23.92
C PRO A 44 0.55 -32.66 23.13
N MET A 45 -0.33 -33.32 22.38
CA MET A 45 -1.43 -32.69 21.63
C MET A 45 -2.75 -32.84 22.39
N LEU A 46 -3.73 -32.00 22.09
CA LEU A 46 -5.05 -32.12 22.70
C LEU A 46 -5.75 -33.45 22.34
N PRO A 47 -6.56 -34.03 23.24
CA PRO A 47 -7.35 -35.22 22.92
C PRO A 47 -8.25 -35.01 21.70
N GLY A 48 -8.18 -35.93 20.73
CA GLY A 48 -8.92 -35.83 19.47
C GLY A 48 -8.30 -34.89 18.43
N ALA A 49 -7.09 -34.37 18.67
CA ALA A 49 -6.31 -33.68 17.66
C ALA A 49 -5.95 -34.61 16.48
N ILE A 50 -5.82 -34.02 15.29
CA ILE A 50 -5.36 -34.71 14.07
C ILE A 50 -4.12 -33.98 13.57
N GLU A 51 -2.97 -34.65 13.56
CA GLU A 51 -1.71 -34.07 13.05
C GLU A 51 -1.77 -33.83 11.53
N ASP A 52 -1.30 -32.66 11.10
CA ASP A 52 -1.19 -32.29 9.69
C ASP A 52 0.14 -32.76 9.11
N THR A 53 0.14 -34.01 8.65
CA THR A 53 1.31 -34.64 8.00
C THR A 53 1.46 -34.27 6.52
N SER A 54 0.70 -33.30 6.00
CA SER A 54 0.76 -32.91 4.58
C SER A 54 2.08 -32.23 4.18
N ARG A 55 2.76 -31.62 5.15
CA ARG A 55 4.08 -30.99 5.02
C ARG A 55 4.92 -31.32 6.27
N PRO A 56 5.56 -32.50 6.33
CA PRO A 56 6.34 -32.88 7.51
C PRO A 56 7.51 -31.92 7.72
N ASP A 57 7.55 -31.28 8.89
CA ASP A 57 8.61 -30.40 9.35
C ASP A 57 9.29 -31.04 10.58
N PRO A 58 10.60 -31.36 10.54
CA PRO A 58 11.28 -31.93 11.70
C PRO A 58 11.41 -30.94 12.88
N TYR A 59 11.20 -29.64 12.66
CA TYR A 59 11.32 -28.60 13.67
C TYR A 59 9.98 -28.00 14.12
N ARG A 60 8.85 -28.47 13.59
CA ARG A 60 7.50 -27.98 13.95
C ARG A 60 6.47 -29.08 13.89
N VAL A 61 5.46 -28.99 14.75
CA VAL A 61 4.25 -29.81 14.68
C VAL A 61 3.08 -28.91 14.38
N GLN A 62 2.18 -29.33 13.50
CA GLN A 62 0.88 -28.70 13.28
C GLN A 62 -0.22 -29.75 13.45
N TYR A 63 -1.28 -29.42 14.18
CA TYR A 63 -2.44 -30.30 14.33
C TYR A 63 -3.75 -29.52 14.34
N GLY A 64 -4.80 -30.11 13.77
CA GLY A 64 -6.16 -29.59 13.79
C GLY A 64 -6.93 -30.05 15.03
N VAL A 65 -7.82 -29.18 15.54
CA VAL A 65 -8.73 -29.44 16.66
C VAL A 65 -10.14 -28.95 16.28
N PRO A 66 -11.21 -29.74 16.52
CA PRO A 66 -12.59 -29.38 16.17
C PRO A 66 -13.22 -28.39 17.18
N THR A 67 -12.48 -27.35 17.55
CA THR A 67 -12.92 -26.26 18.43
C THR A 67 -12.37 -24.91 17.96
N VAL A 68 -13.05 -23.83 18.32
CA VAL A 68 -12.63 -22.45 18.03
C VAL A 68 -11.33 -22.08 18.78
N VAL A 69 -10.52 -21.19 18.18
CA VAL A 69 -9.18 -20.81 18.68
C VAL A 69 -9.16 -20.44 20.17
N ALA A 70 -10.13 -19.66 20.67
CA ALA A 70 -10.16 -19.23 22.08
C ALA A 70 -10.30 -20.42 23.06
N VAL A 71 -11.11 -21.42 22.72
CA VAL A 71 -11.29 -22.64 23.52
C VAL A 71 -10.04 -23.52 23.45
N THR A 72 -9.51 -23.69 22.24
CA THR A 72 -8.29 -24.46 21.98
C THR A 72 -7.08 -23.88 22.73
N ALA A 73 -6.87 -22.57 22.69
CA ALA A 73 -5.75 -21.91 23.37
C ALA A 73 -5.82 -22.06 24.89
N ALA A 74 -7.01 -21.91 25.50
CA ALA A 74 -7.21 -22.16 26.92
C ALA A 74 -6.94 -23.63 27.31
N ALA A 75 -7.38 -24.58 26.47
CA ALA A 75 -7.15 -26.01 26.68
C ALA A 75 -5.66 -26.39 26.55
N VAL A 76 -4.97 -25.92 25.51
CA VAL A 76 -3.52 -26.14 25.32
C VAL A 76 -2.74 -25.56 26.49
N LYS A 77 -3.06 -24.33 26.94
CA LYS A 77 -2.40 -23.71 28.11
C LYS A 77 -2.53 -24.56 29.36
N LYS A 78 -3.74 -25.05 29.67
CA LYS A 78 -3.99 -25.92 30.83
C LYS A 78 -3.25 -27.26 30.72
N MET A 79 -3.25 -27.87 29.54
CA MET A 79 -2.55 -29.14 29.29
C MET A 79 -1.04 -28.99 29.48
N LEU A 80 -0.42 -28.03 28.81
CA LEU A 80 1.03 -27.80 28.91
C LEU A 80 1.46 -27.43 30.34
N SER A 81 0.67 -26.64 31.07
CA SER A 81 0.96 -26.36 32.49
C SER A 81 0.82 -27.57 33.42
N THR A 82 -0.04 -28.54 33.10
CA THR A 82 -0.08 -29.83 33.82
C THR A 82 1.20 -30.64 33.58
N GLU A 83 1.80 -30.49 32.40
CA GLU A 83 3.07 -31.08 31.98
C GLU A 83 4.31 -30.28 32.43
N GLY A 84 4.15 -29.33 33.35
CA GLY A 84 5.25 -28.52 33.90
C GLY A 84 5.79 -27.44 32.96
N TRP A 85 5.07 -27.07 31.90
CA TRP A 85 5.40 -25.89 31.09
C TRP A 85 4.82 -24.62 31.71
N VAL A 86 5.69 -23.68 32.05
CA VAL A 86 5.29 -22.40 32.63
C VAL A 86 5.08 -21.37 31.52
N SER A 87 3.88 -20.82 31.41
CA SER A 87 3.51 -19.79 30.43
C SER A 87 3.99 -18.40 30.89
N TYR A 88 4.47 -17.58 29.96
CA TYR A 88 4.86 -16.18 30.20
C TYR A 88 4.45 -15.28 29.04
N VAL A 89 4.46 -13.98 29.30
CA VAL A 89 4.29 -12.90 28.31
C VAL A 89 5.68 -12.36 27.96
N ARG A 90 5.91 -11.93 26.71
CA ARG A 90 7.15 -11.23 26.35
C ARG A 90 6.99 -9.72 26.57
N PRO A 91 8.03 -8.99 27.01
CA PRO A 91 7.95 -7.54 27.21
C PRO A 91 7.48 -6.81 25.94
N LEU A 92 6.45 -5.97 26.04
CA LEU A 92 5.84 -5.22 24.93
C LEU A 92 5.04 -6.06 23.90
N ASP A 93 4.84 -7.35 24.18
CA ASP A 93 4.05 -8.27 23.35
C ASP A 93 2.76 -8.72 24.08
N GLU A 94 2.19 -7.90 24.99
CA GLU A 94 1.06 -8.29 25.87
C GLU A 94 -0.24 -8.61 25.12
N THR A 95 -0.39 -8.09 23.90
CA THR A 95 -1.54 -8.31 23.01
C THR A 95 -1.36 -9.51 22.07
N ASN A 96 -0.20 -10.20 22.13
CA ASN A 96 0.12 -11.31 21.25
C ASN A 96 -0.75 -12.54 21.59
N THR A 97 -1.43 -13.08 20.58
CA THR A 97 -2.31 -14.25 20.71
C THR A 97 -1.54 -15.58 20.75
N ASN A 98 -0.26 -15.57 20.37
CA ASN A 98 0.61 -16.74 20.49
C ASN A 98 1.08 -16.89 21.95
N LEU A 99 1.08 -18.12 22.45
CA LEU A 99 1.50 -18.43 23.81
C LEU A 99 2.99 -18.82 23.83
N ALA A 100 3.74 -18.25 24.78
CA ALA A 100 5.12 -18.64 25.04
C ALA A 100 5.20 -19.45 26.35
N PHE A 101 6.00 -20.52 26.33
CA PHE A 101 6.21 -21.44 27.46
C PHE A 101 7.68 -21.77 27.68
N LYS A 102 8.03 -22.05 28.94
CA LYS A 102 9.37 -22.43 29.39
C LYS A 102 9.30 -23.68 30.27
N LYS A 103 10.21 -24.63 30.03
CA LYS A 103 10.44 -25.80 30.88
C LYS A 103 11.94 -26.00 31.06
N GLY A 104 12.45 -25.62 32.23
CA GLY A 104 13.90 -25.56 32.49
C GLY A 104 14.60 -24.60 31.53
N ARG A 105 15.40 -25.14 30.60
CA ARG A 105 16.13 -24.41 29.54
C ARG A 105 15.44 -24.46 28.17
N GLN A 106 14.35 -25.22 28.02
CA GLN A 106 13.61 -25.37 26.78
C GLN A 106 12.54 -24.27 26.66
N GLY A 107 12.44 -23.65 25.49
CA GLY A 107 11.37 -22.72 25.12
C GLY A 107 10.42 -23.34 24.10
N LEU A 108 9.16 -22.94 24.15
CA LEU A 108 8.13 -23.36 23.19
C LEU A 108 7.20 -22.19 22.87
N SER A 109 7.08 -21.86 21.60
CA SER A 109 6.05 -20.98 21.05
C SER A 109 4.89 -21.83 20.53
N VAL A 110 3.67 -21.45 20.89
CA VAL A 110 2.44 -22.06 20.38
C VAL A 110 1.63 -20.99 19.68
N SER A 111 1.46 -21.12 18.37
CA SER A 111 0.58 -20.26 17.58
C SER A 111 -0.71 -20.96 17.20
N PHE A 112 -1.76 -20.18 16.97
CA PHE A 112 -3.08 -20.66 16.62
C PHE A 112 -3.56 -20.01 15.33
N THR A 113 -4.18 -20.80 14.46
CA THR A 113 -4.86 -20.31 13.26
C THR A 113 -6.28 -20.88 13.22
N GLN A 114 -7.20 -20.15 12.58
CA GLN A 114 -8.58 -20.60 12.39
C GLN A 114 -8.72 -21.22 11.01
N GLY A 115 -9.52 -22.30 10.89
CA GLY A 115 -9.68 -23.01 9.64
C GLY A 115 -10.27 -22.12 8.54
N LEU A 116 -9.61 -22.04 7.38
CA LEU A 116 -10.13 -21.31 6.21
C LEU A 116 -11.50 -21.89 5.80
N GLY A 117 -12.57 -21.12 5.98
CA GLY A 117 -13.94 -21.56 5.75
C GLY A 117 -14.52 -22.50 6.82
N ARG A 118 -13.80 -22.76 7.92
CA ARG A 118 -14.24 -23.58 9.06
C ARG A 118 -13.98 -22.84 10.38
N PRO A 119 -14.83 -21.85 10.73
CA PRO A 119 -14.63 -21.05 11.94
C PRO A 119 -14.80 -21.87 13.23
N ASP A 120 -15.46 -23.02 13.15
CA ASP A 120 -15.61 -24.05 14.18
C ASP A 120 -14.30 -24.82 14.50
N GLN A 121 -13.29 -24.70 13.64
CA GLN A 121 -12.04 -25.45 13.74
C GLN A 121 -10.83 -24.52 13.90
N SER A 122 -9.81 -25.04 14.58
CA SER A 122 -8.51 -24.36 14.75
C SER A 122 -7.38 -25.32 14.44
N ALA A 123 -6.25 -24.77 13.99
CA ALA A 123 -4.99 -25.47 13.94
C ALA A 123 -4.02 -24.85 14.97
N VAL A 124 -3.31 -25.72 15.68
CA VAL A 124 -2.27 -25.37 16.64
C VAL A 124 -0.93 -25.69 15.99
N THR A 125 0.03 -24.78 16.11
CA THR A 125 1.41 -25.00 15.65
C THR A 125 2.36 -24.89 16.83
N TYR A 126 3.11 -25.95 17.09
CA TYR A 126 4.23 -25.97 18.04
C TYR A 126 5.52 -25.61 17.31
N SER A 127 6.18 -24.56 17.78
CA SER A 127 7.50 -24.11 17.32
C SER A 127 8.44 -24.02 18.52
N PRO A 128 9.43 -24.91 18.65
CA PRO A 128 10.40 -24.82 19.74
C PRO A 128 11.27 -23.57 19.60
N ASN A 129 11.54 -22.93 20.73
CA ASN A 129 12.39 -21.76 20.80
C ASN A 129 13.63 -22.04 21.67
N ARG A 130 14.76 -21.46 21.27
CA ARG A 130 15.98 -21.47 22.07
C ARG A 130 15.95 -20.32 23.08
N ILE A 131 16.13 -20.65 24.35
CA ILE A 131 16.32 -19.66 25.42
C ILE A 131 17.81 -19.28 25.45
N TYR A 132 18.13 -18.12 24.90
CA TYR A 132 19.49 -17.57 24.87
C TYR A 132 19.93 -17.03 26.23
N SER A 133 18.98 -16.52 27.01
CA SER A 133 19.22 -15.96 28.35
C SER A 133 18.30 -16.59 29.37
N ASN A 134 18.83 -17.44 30.26
CA ASN A 134 18.03 -18.20 31.22
C ASN A 134 18.12 -17.63 32.63
N VAL A 135 16.96 -17.42 33.25
CA VAL A 135 16.82 -17.09 34.67
C VAL A 135 15.77 -18.02 35.32
N PRO A 136 15.86 -18.31 36.63
CA PRO A 136 14.97 -19.25 37.28
C PRO A 136 13.59 -18.61 37.55
N PHE A 137 12.53 -19.39 37.29
CA PHE A 137 11.15 -19.01 37.57
C PHE A 137 10.76 -19.60 38.93
N PRO A 138 10.24 -18.80 39.89
CA PRO A 138 9.73 -19.32 41.14
C PRO A 138 8.52 -20.22 40.87
N GLU A 139 8.40 -21.31 41.63
CA GLU A 139 7.25 -22.19 41.53
C GLU A 139 5.95 -21.43 41.86
N GLY A 140 4.92 -21.62 41.04
CA GLY A 140 3.64 -20.90 41.19
C GLY A 140 3.70 -19.39 40.96
N ALA A 141 4.77 -18.84 40.38
CA ALA A 141 4.85 -17.42 40.04
C ALA A 141 3.73 -16.99 39.09
N VAL A 142 3.17 -15.80 39.34
CA VAL A 142 2.15 -15.16 38.51
C VAL A 142 2.69 -13.89 37.87
N ASP A 143 1.97 -13.34 36.90
CA ASP A 143 2.33 -12.14 36.14
C ASP A 143 3.74 -12.23 35.52
N LEU A 144 4.10 -13.42 35.05
CA LEU A 144 5.37 -13.75 34.43
C LEU A 144 5.56 -13.03 33.09
N VAL A 145 6.44 -12.05 33.08
CA VAL A 145 6.95 -11.39 31.87
C VAL A 145 8.42 -11.75 31.71
N PHE A 146 8.80 -12.40 30.62
CA PHE A 146 10.15 -12.93 30.39
C PHE A 146 10.60 -12.75 28.93
N ASP A 147 11.89 -12.50 28.73
CA ASP A 147 12.49 -12.39 27.40
C ASP A 147 13.50 -13.52 27.16
N GLU A 148 13.32 -14.29 26.10
CA GLU A 148 14.17 -15.44 25.78
C GLU A 148 15.57 -15.03 25.28
N THR A 149 15.71 -13.79 24.79
CA THR A 149 16.90 -13.31 24.07
C THR A 149 17.90 -12.58 24.95
N ARG A 150 17.46 -12.10 26.12
CA ARG A 150 18.20 -11.20 27.02
C ARG A 150 17.69 -11.41 28.46
N PRO A 151 18.49 -11.17 29.51
CA PRO A 151 18.12 -11.56 30.87
C PRO A 151 17.10 -10.58 31.47
N TYR A 152 15.83 -10.78 31.13
CA TYR A 152 14.71 -10.05 31.70
C TYR A 152 13.66 -11.00 32.28
N LEU A 153 13.27 -10.78 33.54
CA LEU A 153 12.15 -11.44 34.20
C LEU A 153 11.46 -10.45 35.14
N GLY A 154 10.18 -10.17 34.93
CA GLY A 154 9.29 -9.60 35.94
C GLY A 154 8.26 -10.65 36.37
N CYS A 155 8.03 -10.86 37.66
CA CYS A 155 6.92 -11.69 38.15
C CYS A 155 6.58 -11.42 39.62
N ILE A 156 5.50 -12.03 40.10
CA ILE A 156 5.16 -12.11 41.52
C ILE A 156 5.36 -13.56 41.98
N ALA A 157 6.36 -13.79 42.83
CA ALA A 157 6.56 -15.08 43.48
C ALA A 157 5.54 -15.26 44.63
N PRO A 158 4.87 -16.42 44.74
CA PRO A 158 3.90 -16.65 45.82
C PRO A 158 4.57 -16.79 47.19
N SER A 159 5.86 -17.14 47.21
CA SER A 159 6.65 -17.33 48.42
C SER A 159 6.94 -16.02 49.16
N ALA A 160 7.04 -16.13 50.49
CA ALA A 160 7.51 -15.06 51.34
C ALA A 160 8.93 -14.61 50.95
N PHE A 161 9.23 -13.34 51.19
CA PHE A 161 10.44 -12.66 50.73
C PHE A 161 11.74 -13.41 51.03
N ASP A 162 11.97 -13.81 52.27
CA ASP A 162 13.24 -14.41 52.68
C ASP A 162 13.44 -15.80 52.05
N ALA A 163 12.35 -16.53 51.77
CA ALA A 163 12.37 -17.76 50.99
C ALA A 163 12.64 -17.50 49.50
N THR A 164 12.08 -16.43 48.93
CA THR A 164 12.36 -16.00 47.54
C THR A 164 13.82 -15.55 47.37
N VAL A 165 14.40 -14.86 48.35
CA VAL A 165 15.83 -14.51 48.38
C VAL A 165 16.69 -15.78 48.38
N ALA A 166 16.40 -16.75 49.26
CA ALA A 166 17.13 -18.01 49.33
C ALA A 166 17.02 -18.82 48.03
N PHE A 167 15.83 -18.87 47.41
CA PHE A 167 15.59 -19.47 46.10
C PHE A 167 16.51 -18.86 45.03
N TYR A 168 16.50 -17.54 44.87
CA TYR A 168 17.31 -16.91 43.82
C TYR A 168 18.81 -17.05 44.04
N LEU A 169 19.31 -16.96 45.27
CA LEU A 169 20.73 -17.17 45.57
C LEU A 169 21.19 -18.60 45.20
N LYS A 170 20.34 -19.61 45.40
CA LYS A 170 20.61 -21.00 45.03
C LYS A 170 20.47 -21.24 43.53
N GLU A 171 19.32 -20.90 42.95
CA GLU A 171 18.98 -21.30 41.59
C GLU A 171 19.73 -20.49 40.51
N MET A 172 20.07 -19.23 40.78
CA MET A 172 20.97 -18.46 39.88
C MET A 172 22.34 -19.14 39.79
N ALA A 173 22.91 -19.55 40.93
CA ALA A 173 24.16 -20.29 40.98
C ALA A 173 24.08 -21.67 40.32
N ALA A 174 22.97 -22.40 40.51
CA ALA A 174 22.74 -23.71 39.91
C ALA A 174 22.70 -23.67 38.37
N ILE A 175 22.30 -22.55 37.77
CA ILE A 175 22.28 -22.37 36.30
C ILE A 175 23.49 -21.60 35.74
N GLY A 176 24.50 -21.28 36.57
CA GLY A 176 25.79 -20.72 36.12
C GLY A 176 26.04 -19.24 36.40
N TRP A 177 25.07 -18.49 36.93
CA TRP A 177 25.29 -17.10 37.35
C TRP A 177 26.08 -17.03 38.65
N ARG A 178 27.03 -16.10 38.78
CA ARG A 178 27.77 -15.89 40.03
C ARG A 178 27.45 -14.51 40.58
N LYS A 179 27.31 -14.40 41.90
CA LYS A 179 27.05 -13.11 42.54
C LYS A 179 28.29 -12.21 42.41
N LEU A 180 28.10 -11.00 41.89
CA LEU A 180 29.15 -9.98 41.81
C LEU A 180 29.53 -9.50 43.22
N THR A 181 30.84 -9.46 43.46
CA THR A 181 31.50 -8.79 44.58
C THR A 181 32.17 -7.49 44.10
N PRO A 182 32.51 -6.53 44.99
CA PRO A 182 33.21 -5.31 44.61
C PRO A 182 34.49 -5.56 43.80
N GLU A 183 35.23 -6.61 44.12
CA GLU A 183 36.47 -6.99 43.43
C GLU A 183 36.19 -7.47 42.00
N THR A 184 35.18 -8.33 41.82
CA THR A 184 34.78 -8.81 40.49
C THR A 184 34.08 -7.74 39.65
N ALA A 185 33.49 -6.72 40.28
CA ALA A 185 32.82 -5.62 39.59
C ALA A 185 33.79 -4.54 39.09
N ALA A 186 35.08 -4.61 39.42
CA ALA A 186 36.09 -3.62 39.04
C ALA A 186 36.25 -3.42 37.51
N SER A 187 35.79 -4.35 36.68
CA SER A 187 35.70 -4.20 35.22
C SER A 187 34.59 -3.24 34.74
N TRP A 188 33.70 -2.79 35.63
CA TRP A 188 32.65 -1.81 35.35
C TRP A 188 32.82 -0.60 36.29
N PRO A 189 33.52 0.46 35.89
CA PRO A 189 33.87 1.58 36.79
C PRO A 189 32.65 2.35 37.34
N ASN A 190 31.49 2.22 36.69
CA ASN A 190 30.23 2.85 37.10
C ASN A 190 29.31 1.90 37.89
N ALA A 191 29.79 0.74 38.33
CA ALA A 191 28.98 -0.25 39.05
C ALA A 191 28.81 0.06 40.53
N ASP A 192 27.69 0.66 40.91
CA ASP A 192 27.25 0.73 42.30
C ASP A 192 26.50 -0.56 42.71
N LEU A 193 27.20 -1.44 43.42
CA LEU A 193 26.62 -2.67 44.00
C LEU A 193 25.86 -2.41 45.32
N SER A 194 26.00 -1.21 45.90
CA SER A 194 25.54 -0.85 47.25
C SER A 194 24.22 -0.06 47.27
N ALA A 195 23.77 0.43 46.11
CA ALA A 195 22.53 1.18 45.92
C ALA A 195 21.34 0.58 46.70
N PRO A 196 20.85 1.24 47.76
CA PRO A 196 19.78 0.71 48.59
C PRO A 196 18.45 0.68 47.81
N ILE A 197 17.55 -0.21 48.23
CA ILE A 197 16.17 -0.24 47.73
C ILE A 197 15.17 -0.32 48.90
N PRO A 198 14.13 0.53 48.93
CA PRO A 198 13.09 0.45 49.95
C PRO A 198 12.41 -0.93 49.98
N ASN A 199 12.23 -1.49 51.18
CA ASN A 199 11.53 -2.76 51.42
C ASN A 199 12.01 -3.95 50.55
N GLY A 200 13.29 -3.98 50.18
CA GLY A 200 13.82 -4.98 49.26
C GLY A 200 15.31 -5.33 49.42
N VAL A 201 15.78 -6.21 48.55
CA VAL A 201 17.21 -6.47 48.31
C VAL A 201 17.50 -6.30 46.82
N ARG A 202 18.66 -5.72 46.53
CA ARG A 202 19.27 -5.74 45.22
C ARG A 202 20.52 -6.62 45.26
N ALA A 203 20.68 -7.48 44.26
CA ALA A 203 21.86 -8.32 44.10
C ALA A 203 22.25 -8.34 42.62
N PHE A 204 23.55 -8.32 42.35
CA PHE A 204 24.09 -8.33 41.00
C PHE A 204 24.77 -9.66 40.72
N PHE A 205 24.66 -10.14 39.48
CA PHE A 205 25.28 -11.37 39.05
C PHE A 205 25.97 -11.21 37.70
N ASP A 206 27.10 -11.88 37.53
CA ASP A 206 27.75 -12.07 36.23
C ASP A 206 27.52 -13.51 35.74
N HIS A 207 27.88 -13.75 34.48
CA HIS A 207 27.96 -15.09 33.92
C HIS A 207 29.35 -15.25 33.31
N PRO A 208 30.04 -16.40 33.48
CA PRO A 208 31.31 -16.65 32.81
C PRO A 208 31.19 -16.51 31.28
N ASP A 209 32.22 -15.92 30.69
CA ASP A 209 32.50 -16.00 29.25
C ASP A 209 33.04 -17.40 28.89
N GLY A 210 32.56 -17.99 27.79
CA GLY A 210 33.25 -19.08 27.08
C GLY A 210 32.41 -20.31 26.73
N ASP A 211 32.89 -21.03 25.72
CA ASP A 211 32.28 -22.22 25.09
C ASP A 211 32.06 -23.41 26.04
N SER A 212 32.60 -23.37 27.26
CA SER A 212 32.41 -24.38 28.30
C SER A 212 31.02 -24.30 28.96
N THR A 213 30.34 -23.17 28.85
CA THR A 213 28.92 -23.05 29.19
C THR A 213 28.09 -23.09 27.92
N GLN A 214 27.01 -23.86 27.90
CA GLN A 214 26.07 -23.90 26.76
C GLN A 214 25.19 -22.63 26.69
N PHE A 215 25.71 -21.48 27.12
CA PHE A 215 25.03 -20.20 27.15
C PHE A 215 25.79 -19.19 26.28
N TYR A 216 25.04 -18.33 25.61
CA TYR A 216 25.62 -17.20 24.91
C TYR A 216 26.16 -16.20 25.94
N LYS A 217 27.16 -15.40 25.55
CA LYS A 217 27.74 -14.35 26.43
C LYS A 217 26.65 -13.43 26.99
N GLN A 218 26.43 -13.49 28.30
CA GLN A 218 25.45 -12.65 28.97
C GLN A 218 26.08 -11.35 29.47
N LYS A 219 25.30 -10.28 29.48
CA LYS A 219 25.63 -9.09 30.27
C LYS A 219 25.36 -9.37 31.76
N PRO A 220 26.08 -8.72 32.70
CA PRO A 220 25.70 -8.73 34.10
C PRO A 220 24.25 -8.33 34.32
N VAL A 221 23.63 -8.93 35.34
CA VAL A 221 22.23 -8.73 35.68
C VAL A 221 22.08 -8.14 37.07
N MET A 222 21.00 -7.39 37.25
CA MET A 222 20.53 -6.88 38.52
C MET A 222 19.23 -7.63 38.87
N LEU A 223 19.28 -8.44 39.92
CA LEU A 223 18.12 -8.98 40.61
C LEU A 223 17.64 -7.96 41.65
N THR A 224 16.37 -7.65 41.60
CA THR A 224 15.66 -6.80 42.56
C THR A 224 14.47 -7.60 43.11
N LEU A 225 14.42 -7.71 44.44
CA LEU A 225 13.31 -8.36 45.16
C LEU A 225 12.70 -7.33 46.12
N THR A 226 11.38 -7.13 46.09
CA THR A 226 10.67 -6.25 47.05
C THR A 226 9.51 -6.96 47.75
N ARG A 227 9.33 -6.67 49.04
CA ARG A 227 8.21 -7.16 49.85
C ARG A 227 6.91 -6.52 49.35
N ARG A 228 5.82 -7.29 49.35
CA ARG A 228 4.46 -6.83 49.08
C ARG A 228 3.59 -6.94 50.33
N ASP A 229 2.52 -6.16 50.40
CA ASP A 229 1.57 -6.17 51.51
C ASP A 229 0.75 -7.48 51.59
N ASP A 230 0.65 -8.21 50.46
CA ASP A 230 -0.02 -9.51 50.36
C ASP A 230 0.90 -10.71 50.70
N ALA A 231 2.02 -10.45 51.41
CA ALA A 231 3.06 -11.40 51.80
C ALA A 231 3.80 -12.12 50.64
N ARG A 232 3.44 -11.86 49.39
CA ARG A 232 4.16 -12.32 48.19
C ARG A 232 5.40 -11.45 47.94
N THR A 233 6.21 -11.83 46.96
CA THR A 233 7.45 -11.12 46.60
C THR A 233 7.39 -10.65 45.15
N ASN A 234 7.58 -9.34 44.91
CA ASN A 234 7.86 -8.88 43.53
C ASN A 234 9.28 -9.31 43.17
N VAL A 235 9.44 -9.84 41.96
CA VAL A 235 10.73 -10.18 41.35
C VAL A 235 10.91 -9.34 40.10
N ASP A 236 12.07 -8.72 39.98
CA ASP A 236 12.55 -8.10 38.76
C ASP A 236 14.02 -8.48 38.53
N ILE A 237 14.32 -9.06 37.37
CA ILE A 237 15.67 -9.27 36.85
C ILE A 237 15.75 -8.50 35.55
N ARG A 238 16.82 -7.71 35.41
CA ARG A 238 17.14 -7.00 34.16
C ARG A 238 18.66 -6.94 33.97
N VAL A 239 19.12 -6.56 32.77
CA VAL A 239 20.53 -6.20 32.55
C VAL A 239 20.90 -5.09 33.54
N ALA A 240 22.05 -5.22 34.21
CA ALA A 240 22.51 -4.24 35.18
C ALA A 240 22.72 -2.87 34.49
N PRO A 241 22.27 -1.73 35.08
CA PRO A 241 22.35 -0.42 34.42
C PRO A 241 23.77 -0.03 33.96
N PHE A 242 24.80 -0.36 34.75
CA PHE A 242 26.21 -0.14 34.40
C PHE A 242 26.74 -0.96 33.21
N ALA A 243 25.96 -1.93 32.72
CA ALA A 243 26.26 -2.75 31.53
C ALA A 243 25.38 -2.38 30.32
N LEU A 244 24.48 -1.40 30.45
CA LEU A 244 23.76 -0.78 29.34
C LEU A 244 24.63 0.30 28.68
N PRO A 245 24.40 0.61 27.39
CA PRO A 245 25.12 1.69 26.71
C PRO A 245 24.75 3.05 27.33
N THR A 246 25.78 3.85 27.65
CA THR A 246 25.65 5.24 28.09
C THR A 246 25.55 6.20 26.91
N ASP A 247 26.32 5.94 25.87
CA ASP A 247 26.37 6.74 24.65
C ASP A 247 25.55 6.03 23.56
N LEU A 248 24.40 6.61 23.22
CA LEU A 248 23.48 6.05 22.25
C LEU A 248 23.75 6.60 20.85
N GLU A 249 23.69 5.73 19.85
CA GLU A 249 23.81 6.12 18.44
C GLU A 249 22.48 6.72 17.95
N ALA A 250 22.57 7.72 17.07
CA ALA A 250 21.40 8.34 16.45
C ALA A 250 20.99 7.62 15.16
N GLY A 251 19.78 7.05 15.15
CA GLY A 251 18.99 6.83 13.95
C GLY A 251 18.13 8.05 13.61
N ASP A 252 17.29 7.88 12.58
CA ASP A 252 16.23 8.85 12.25
C ASP A 252 14.96 8.10 11.87
N ALA A 253 13.85 8.51 12.48
CA ALA A 253 12.51 8.03 12.16
C ALA A 253 11.56 9.24 12.16
N ALA A 254 10.78 9.41 11.08
CA ALA A 254 9.96 10.60 10.81
C ALA A 254 10.74 11.96 10.86
N GLY A 255 12.05 11.96 10.64
CA GLY A 255 12.90 13.16 10.77
C GLY A 255 13.24 13.52 12.22
N LEU A 256 13.02 12.61 13.17
CA LEU A 256 13.25 12.78 14.61
C LEU A 256 14.38 11.83 15.07
N PRO A 257 15.24 12.25 16.02
CA PRO A 257 16.39 11.45 16.45
C PRO A 257 15.95 10.19 17.20
N GLU A 258 16.36 9.03 16.70
CA GLU A 258 15.99 7.71 17.23
C GLU A 258 17.16 7.09 18.02
N PRO A 259 17.05 6.83 19.35
CA PRO A 259 18.14 6.28 20.14
C PRO A 259 18.33 4.78 19.91
N LYS A 260 19.53 4.37 19.50
CA LYS A 260 19.93 2.97 19.35
C LYS A 260 20.85 2.51 20.51
N PRO A 261 20.75 1.24 20.95
CA PRO A 261 19.83 0.19 20.49
C PRO A 261 18.41 0.30 21.06
N PHE A 262 17.44 -0.31 20.38
CA PHE A 262 16.02 -0.39 20.79
C PHE A 262 15.42 -1.77 20.51
N LYS A 263 14.33 -2.16 21.20
CA LYS A 263 13.52 -3.35 20.84
C LYS A 263 12.53 -3.04 19.71
N SER A 264 11.87 -1.88 19.78
CA SER A 264 10.90 -1.42 18.80
C SER A 264 11.00 0.09 18.62
N SER A 265 10.73 0.55 17.39
CA SER A 265 10.65 1.96 17.04
C SER A 265 9.55 2.14 15.99
N SER A 266 8.79 3.23 16.09
CA SER A 266 7.82 3.64 15.08
C SER A 266 7.79 5.16 14.97
N GLY A 267 7.84 5.66 13.73
CA GLY A 267 7.70 7.08 13.42
C GLY A 267 6.45 7.35 12.59
N ARG A 268 5.76 8.46 12.84
CA ARG A 268 4.63 8.95 12.05
C ARG A 268 4.94 10.35 11.52
N GLY A 269 4.64 10.58 10.24
CA GLY A 269 4.95 11.84 9.56
C GLY A 269 6.33 11.87 8.92
N ASN A 270 6.70 13.03 8.38
CA ASN A 270 7.95 13.31 7.69
C ASN A 270 8.18 14.84 7.62
N ALA A 271 9.24 15.31 6.98
CA ALA A 271 9.56 16.74 6.88
C ALA A 271 8.45 17.63 6.26
N GLN A 272 7.49 17.03 5.54
CA GLN A 272 6.37 17.71 4.90
C GLN A 272 5.10 17.75 5.78
N THR A 273 4.98 16.90 6.81
CA THR A 273 3.79 16.91 7.69
C THR A 273 3.89 17.98 8.78
N ALA A 274 2.75 18.58 9.12
CA ALA A 274 2.66 19.59 10.18
C ALA A 274 2.92 19.02 11.59
N THR A 275 2.70 17.71 11.77
CA THR A 275 2.97 16.96 13.00
C THR A 275 3.81 15.74 12.68
N ARG A 276 4.72 15.41 13.60
CA ARG A 276 5.65 14.27 13.52
C ARG A 276 5.70 13.62 14.90
N GLU A 277 5.73 12.30 14.94
CA GLU A 277 5.66 11.51 16.17
C GLU A 277 6.69 10.38 16.10
N LEU A 278 7.31 10.06 17.24
CA LEU A 278 8.28 8.98 17.38
C LEU A 278 8.03 8.24 18.70
N ILE A 279 7.88 6.93 18.62
CA ILE A 279 7.72 6.03 19.77
C ILE A 279 8.84 5.00 19.75
N VAL A 280 9.62 4.89 20.83
CA VAL A 280 10.79 3.98 20.89
C VAL A 280 10.83 3.25 22.22
N ALA A 281 11.14 1.95 22.20
CA ALA A 281 11.48 1.15 23.37
C ALA A 281 13.02 0.99 23.44
N ALA A 282 13.71 1.98 24.01
CA ALA A 282 15.17 2.04 24.02
C ALA A 282 15.77 1.03 25.01
N LEU A 283 16.80 0.29 24.55
CA LEU A 283 17.58 -0.68 25.34
C LEU A 283 18.70 0.02 26.12
N ALA A 284 18.33 1.08 26.83
CA ALA A 284 19.21 1.94 27.61
C ALA A 284 18.48 2.47 28.85
N ASP A 285 19.25 2.90 29.84
CA ASP A 285 18.68 3.50 31.05
C ASP A 285 18.21 4.95 30.81
N LEU A 286 17.27 5.43 31.61
CA LEU A 286 16.62 6.72 31.38
C LEU A 286 17.61 7.90 31.32
N PRO A 287 18.64 8.00 32.20
CA PRO A 287 19.63 9.07 32.10
C PRO A 287 20.41 9.09 30.79
N ALA A 288 20.71 7.91 30.20
CA ALA A 288 21.41 7.80 28.92
C ALA A 288 20.53 8.26 27.75
N VAL A 289 19.24 7.89 27.76
CA VAL A 289 18.27 8.33 26.75
C VAL A 289 18.00 9.84 26.86
N LEU A 290 17.92 10.37 28.07
CA LEU A 290 17.77 11.81 28.31
C LEU A 290 18.99 12.58 27.79
N ALA A 291 20.21 12.14 28.13
CA ALA A 291 21.46 12.73 27.64
C ALA A 291 21.57 12.69 26.11
N PHE A 292 21.14 11.58 25.48
CA PHE A 292 21.01 11.47 24.03
C PHE A 292 20.12 12.57 23.46
N TYR A 293 18.89 12.74 23.98
CA TYR A 293 17.97 13.75 23.44
C TYR A 293 18.47 15.18 23.63
N HIS A 294 19.08 15.53 24.77
CA HIS A 294 19.70 16.85 24.93
C HIS A 294 20.81 17.10 23.90
N ARG A 295 21.66 16.10 23.62
CA ARG A 295 22.73 16.18 22.62
C ARG A 295 22.16 16.36 21.20
N GLU A 296 21.25 15.50 20.79
CA GLU A 296 20.67 15.52 19.43
C GLU A 296 19.82 16.76 19.18
N PHE A 297 19.05 17.23 20.17
CA PHE A 297 18.27 18.46 20.07
C PHE A 297 19.17 19.69 20.01
N ALA A 298 20.21 19.79 20.85
CA ALA A 298 21.17 20.89 20.75
C ALA A 298 21.84 20.93 19.36
N ALA A 299 22.25 19.77 18.83
CA ALA A 299 22.83 19.66 17.48
C ALA A 299 21.85 20.04 16.35
N ARG A 300 20.54 19.83 16.54
CA ARG A 300 19.47 20.21 15.61
C ARG A 300 18.94 21.64 15.82
N GLY A 301 19.53 22.44 16.70
CA GLY A 301 19.10 23.82 16.98
C GLY A 301 17.82 23.94 17.80
N TRP A 302 17.48 22.89 18.54
CA TRP A 302 16.35 22.83 19.46
C TRP A 302 16.81 23.24 20.87
N THR A 303 15.96 23.96 21.59
CA THR A 303 16.23 24.48 22.94
C THR A 303 15.16 24.00 23.91
N GLU A 304 15.56 23.60 25.11
CA GLU A 304 14.62 23.21 26.16
C GLU A 304 13.84 24.44 26.67
N GLN A 305 12.55 24.26 26.92
CA GLN A 305 11.61 25.29 27.39
C GLN A 305 11.02 24.93 28.77
N GLY A 306 11.68 24.02 29.50
CA GLY A 306 11.23 23.46 30.77
C GLY A 306 10.25 22.28 30.61
N SER A 307 9.61 21.91 31.71
CA SER A 307 8.83 20.67 31.79
C SER A 307 7.47 20.70 31.06
N ALA A 308 7.03 19.53 30.64
CA ALA A 308 5.67 19.24 30.20
C ALA A 308 4.86 18.50 31.30
N PRO A 309 3.53 18.44 31.19
CA PRO A 309 2.73 17.57 32.04
C PRO A 309 3.14 16.10 31.86
N LEU A 310 3.37 15.39 32.96
CA LEU A 310 3.61 13.95 32.94
C LEU A 310 2.31 13.20 32.61
N ALA A 311 2.35 12.28 31.65
CA ALA A 311 1.29 11.32 31.39
C ALA A 311 1.46 10.06 32.30
N PRO A 312 0.42 9.21 32.43
CA PRO A 312 0.53 7.99 33.23
C PRO A 312 1.63 7.05 32.71
N GLY A 313 2.66 6.84 33.52
CA GLY A 313 3.83 6.01 33.18
C GLY A 313 5.09 6.81 32.81
N ASP A 314 4.99 8.13 32.67
CA ASP A 314 6.15 9.01 32.49
C ASP A 314 6.88 9.27 33.80
N GLU A 315 8.20 9.38 33.72
CA GLU A 315 9.08 9.87 34.79
C GLU A 315 9.63 11.26 34.46
N VAL A 316 9.83 11.57 33.17
CA VAL A 316 10.32 12.86 32.68
C VAL A 316 9.48 13.30 31.48
N ALA A 317 8.98 14.54 31.51
CA ALA A 317 8.34 15.17 30.36
C ALA A 317 8.91 16.58 30.15
N LEU A 318 9.43 16.87 28.96
CA LEU A 318 10.16 18.10 28.63
C LEU A 318 9.64 18.72 27.33
N LYS A 319 9.59 20.05 27.29
CA LYS A 319 9.26 20.83 26.10
C LYS A 319 10.53 21.31 25.42
N PHE A 320 10.54 21.26 24.10
CA PHE A 320 11.60 21.82 23.27
C PHE A 320 11.02 22.73 22.19
N SER A 321 11.82 23.69 21.73
CA SER A 321 11.46 24.68 20.71
C SER A 321 12.66 25.00 19.82
N SER A 322 12.42 25.03 18.52
CA SER A 322 13.34 25.49 17.47
C SER A 322 12.73 26.69 16.73
N PRO A 323 13.42 27.34 15.78
CA PRO A 323 12.80 28.40 14.98
C PRO A 323 11.54 27.96 14.23
N GLU A 324 11.47 26.71 13.76
CA GLU A 324 10.36 26.21 12.94
C GLU A 324 9.30 25.42 13.69
N GLU A 325 9.67 24.73 14.76
CA GLU A 325 8.82 23.70 15.40
C GLU A 325 8.86 23.81 16.94
N ASN A 326 7.79 23.33 17.58
CA ASN A 326 7.78 22.97 18.99
C ASN A 326 7.76 21.44 19.11
N GLY A 327 8.23 20.88 20.21
CA GLY A 327 8.03 19.47 20.50
C GLY A 327 7.97 19.15 21.98
N VAL A 328 7.48 17.95 22.28
CA VAL A 328 7.34 17.45 23.65
C VAL A 328 7.91 16.03 23.70
N LEU A 329 8.88 15.83 24.59
CA LEU A 329 9.54 14.56 24.86
C LEU A 329 9.02 14.01 26.19
N HIS A 330 8.42 12.83 26.14
CA HIS A 330 8.00 12.04 27.29
C HIS A 330 8.91 10.81 27.39
N LEU A 331 9.46 10.56 28.58
CA LEU A 331 10.29 9.41 28.91
C LEU A 331 9.71 8.71 30.15
N GLY A 332 9.54 7.40 30.06
CA GLY A 332 9.07 6.56 31.17
C GLY A 332 9.74 5.19 31.16
N ARG A 333 9.76 4.48 32.29
CA ARG A 333 10.29 3.12 32.35
C ARG A 333 9.15 2.11 32.19
N LYS A 334 9.29 1.19 31.23
CA LYS A 334 8.40 0.02 31.10
C LYS A 334 9.26 -1.23 30.96
N TYR A 335 9.03 -2.20 31.85
CA TYR A 335 9.91 -3.35 32.03
C TYR A 335 11.35 -2.89 32.32
N ASP A 336 12.30 -3.19 31.45
CA ASP A 336 13.68 -2.71 31.49
C ASP A 336 14.03 -1.73 30.34
N PHE A 337 13.05 -1.34 29.51
CA PHE A 337 13.20 -0.30 28.50
C PHE A 337 12.97 1.09 29.07
N THR A 338 13.62 2.08 28.47
CA THR A 338 13.14 3.46 28.51
C THR A 338 12.21 3.66 27.32
N MET A 339 10.92 3.83 27.61
CA MET A 339 9.93 4.20 26.63
C MET A 339 10.10 5.69 26.31
N VAL A 340 10.15 5.99 25.02
CA VAL A 340 10.18 7.34 24.49
C VAL A 340 8.87 7.58 23.75
N HIS A 341 8.24 8.71 24.02
CA HIS A 341 7.21 9.29 23.15
C HIS A 341 7.62 10.74 22.86
N LEU A 342 7.92 11.03 21.60
CA LEU A 342 8.35 12.35 21.14
C LEU A 342 7.38 12.86 20.09
N THR A 343 6.83 14.04 20.32
CA THR A 343 6.01 14.77 19.34
C THR A 343 6.74 16.04 18.88
N ALA A 344 6.59 16.37 17.61
CA ALA A 344 7.04 17.63 17.01
C ALA A 344 5.91 18.22 16.16
N GLN A 345 5.71 19.53 16.26
CA GLN A 345 4.66 20.27 15.58
C GLN A 345 5.24 21.55 14.97
N VAL A 346 5.03 21.73 13.67
CA VAL A 346 5.42 22.94 12.95
C VAL A 346 4.63 24.13 13.48
N LYS A 347 5.32 25.24 13.75
CA LYS A 347 4.71 26.46 14.26
C LYS A 347 3.73 27.05 13.25
N GLU A 348 2.63 27.60 13.74
CA GLU A 348 1.58 28.19 12.91
C GLU A 348 2.11 29.30 11.98
N SER A 349 3.10 30.09 12.44
CA SER A 349 3.80 31.08 11.62
C SER A 349 4.53 30.47 10.41
N VAL A 350 5.12 29.28 10.57
CA VAL A 350 5.79 28.55 9.49
C VAL A 350 4.77 27.86 8.57
N LEU A 351 3.68 27.32 9.11
CA LEU A 351 2.57 26.80 8.29
C LEU A 351 1.96 27.91 7.43
N ALA A 352 1.72 29.10 8.00
CA ALA A 352 1.25 30.27 7.26
C ALA A 352 2.25 30.74 6.19
N ALA A 353 3.56 30.74 6.49
CA ALA A 353 4.61 31.05 5.52
C ALA A 353 4.66 30.03 4.37
N ARG A 354 4.58 28.72 4.67
CA ARG A 354 4.52 27.63 3.67
C ARG A 354 3.25 27.74 2.80
N ALA A 355 2.10 28.05 3.40
CA ALA A 355 0.84 28.26 2.68
C ALA A 355 0.91 29.48 1.73
N LYS A 356 1.49 30.59 2.20
CA LYS A 356 1.73 31.78 1.37
C LYS A 356 2.68 31.46 0.21
N ALA A 357 3.84 30.85 0.49
CA ALA A 357 4.80 30.49 -0.55
C ALA A 357 4.21 29.55 -1.61
N LYS A 358 3.36 28.59 -1.20
CA LYS A 358 2.62 27.76 -2.15
C LYS A 358 1.65 28.58 -3.00
N LYS A 359 0.87 29.48 -2.39
CA LYS A 359 -0.05 30.35 -3.12
C LYS A 359 0.69 31.22 -4.14
N ASP A 360 1.77 31.86 -3.74
CA ASP A 360 2.58 32.73 -4.59
C ASP A 360 3.19 31.93 -5.78
N ALA A 361 3.59 30.67 -5.56
CA ALA A 361 4.07 29.76 -6.59
C ALA A 361 2.95 29.29 -7.55
N ASP A 362 1.77 28.94 -7.04
CA ASP A 362 0.62 28.56 -7.85
C ASP A 362 0.14 29.75 -8.72
N GLU A 363 0.13 30.98 -8.18
CA GLU A 363 -0.17 32.21 -8.94
C GLU A 363 0.86 32.48 -10.04
N GLN A 364 2.16 32.24 -9.78
CA GLN A 364 3.21 32.40 -10.79
C GLN A 364 3.06 31.37 -11.91
N PHE A 365 2.81 30.10 -11.57
CA PHE A 365 2.57 29.05 -12.56
C PHE A 365 1.40 29.37 -13.49
N MET A 366 0.30 29.93 -12.95
CA MET A 366 -0.85 30.34 -13.78
C MET A 366 -0.50 31.50 -14.73
N LYS A 367 0.30 32.49 -14.29
CA LYS A 367 0.77 33.60 -15.15
C LYS A 367 1.65 33.08 -16.29
N ASP A 368 2.54 32.14 -16.01
CA ASP A 368 3.44 31.55 -17.01
C ASP A 368 2.67 30.69 -18.02
N ALA A 369 1.67 29.93 -17.57
CA ALA A 369 0.76 29.18 -18.44
C ALA A 369 -0.10 30.10 -19.34
N GLU A 370 -0.59 31.23 -18.82
CA GLU A 370 -1.27 32.26 -19.61
C GLU A 370 -0.34 32.88 -20.68
N ALA A 371 0.90 33.20 -20.31
CA ALA A 371 1.88 33.77 -21.22
C ALA A 371 2.22 32.80 -22.35
N MET A 372 2.45 31.52 -22.03
CA MET A 372 2.68 30.46 -23.01
C MET A 372 1.47 30.27 -23.95
N THR A 373 0.25 30.31 -23.41
CA THR A 373 -0.98 30.23 -24.22
C THR A 373 -1.10 31.41 -25.19
N LYS A 374 -0.81 32.63 -24.73
CA LYS A 374 -0.81 33.85 -25.58
C LYS A 374 0.26 33.75 -26.68
N GLN A 375 1.44 33.19 -26.39
CA GLN A 375 2.49 32.98 -27.38
C GLN A 375 2.06 31.95 -28.45
N VAL A 376 1.54 30.78 -28.06
CA VAL A 376 1.07 29.75 -29.01
C VAL A 376 -0.04 30.28 -29.92
N LEU A 377 -0.98 31.06 -29.38
CA LEU A 377 -2.03 31.72 -30.18
C LEU A 377 -1.47 32.75 -31.15
N ALA A 378 -0.43 33.51 -30.77
CA ALA A 378 0.23 34.47 -31.65
C ALA A 378 1.02 33.79 -32.77
N GLU A 379 1.72 32.69 -32.47
CA GLU A 379 2.45 31.88 -33.46
C GLU A 379 1.49 31.21 -34.46
N ASP A 380 0.36 30.67 -34.01
CA ASP A 380 -0.66 30.10 -34.89
C ASP A 380 -1.33 31.18 -35.75
N ALA A 381 -1.66 32.35 -35.18
CA ALA A 381 -2.17 33.49 -35.95
C ALA A 381 -1.18 33.98 -37.03
N ALA A 382 0.13 33.95 -36.75
CA ALA A 382 1.16 34.25 -37.73
C ALA A 382 1.22 33.19 -38.86
N ARG A 383 1.19 31.89 -38.52
CA ARG A 383 1.15 30.79 -39.49
C ARG A 383 -0.09 30.88 -40.41
N ARG A 384 -1.26 31.15 -39.85
CA ARG A 384 -2.52 31.34 -40.61
C ARG A 384 -2.43 32.51 -41.59
N LYS A 385 -1.81 33.63 -41.21
CA LYS A 385 -1.59 34.77 -42.11
C LYS A 385 -0.71 34.40 -43.31
N VAL A 386 0.39 33.66 -43.08
CA VAL A 386 1.30 33.22 -44.16
C VAL A 386 0.62 32.23 -45.12
N GLN A 387 -0.22 31.32 -44.61
CA GLN A 387 -0.98 30.40 -45.46
C GLN A 387 -2.05 31.10 -46.31
N ALA A 388 -2.68 32.17 -45.80
CA ALA A 388 -3.65 32.95 -46.58
C ALA A 388 -3.03 33.65 -47.80
N THR A 389 -1.76 34.07 -47.71
CA THR A 389 -1.02 34.72 -48.82
C THR A 389 -0.53 33.78 -49.92
N ALA A 390 -0.70 32.45 -49.78
CA ALA A 390 -0.21 31.46 -50.75
C ALA A 390 -1.22 31.05 -51.84
N LEU A 391 -2.48 31.50 -51.75
CA LEU A 391 -3.55 31.17 -52.71
C LEU A 391 -3.70 32.25 -53.79
N SER A 392 -4.03 31.83 -55.00
CA SER A 392 -4.14 32.74 -56.15
C SER A 392 -5.52 33.43 -56.23
N ASP A 393 -5.51 34.76 -56.30
CA ASP A 393 -6.70 35.61 -56.49
C ASP A 393 -7.02 35.87 -57.99
N THR A 394 -6.31 35.21 -58.92
CA THR A 394 -6.47 35.37 -60.38
C THR A 394 -7.88 34.95 -60.84
N PRO A 395 -8.52 35.69 -61.77
CA PRO A 395 -9.80 35.29 -62.36
C PRO A 395 -9.73 33.93 -63.05
N LEU A 396 -10.74 33.10 -62.83
CA LEU A 396 -10.81 31.72 -63.34
C LEU A 396 -11.70 31.62 -64.58
N GLN A 397 -11.29 30.78 -65.52
CA GLN A 397 -12.10 30.39 -66.69
C GLN A 397 -12.72 29.00 -66.49
N ALA A 398 -13.78 28.71 -67.25
CA ALA A 398 -14.46 27.42 -67.20
C ALA A 398 -13.74 26.38 -68.07
N GLN A 399 -13.55 25.18 -67.53
CA GLN A 399 -12.91 24.06 -68.22
C GLN A 399 -13.77 23.58 -69.39
N ALA A 400 -13.22 23.64 -70.62
CA ALA A 400 -13.90 23.19 -71.82
C ALA A 400 -14.13 21.66 -71.81
N GLY A 401 -15.33 21.23 -72.20
CA GLY A 401 -15.67 19.80 -72.34
C GLY A 401 -16.11 19.08 -71.06
N SER A 402 -16.37 19.79 -69.95
CA SER A 402 -16.89 19.15 -68.73
C SER A 402 -18.26 18.50 -68.95
N THR A 403 -18.44 17.30 -68.38
CA THR A 403 -19.70 16.53 -68.38
C THR A 403 -20.59 16.82 -67.16
N THR A 404 -20.15 17.69 -66.24
CA THR A 404 -20.90 18.05 -65.02
C THR A 404 -22.03 19.06 -65.28
N PRO A 405 -23.14 19.06 -64.52
CA PRO A 405 -24.26 20.01 -64.70
C PRO A 405 -23.94 21.48 -64.37
N VAL A 406 -22.74 21.75 -63.84
CA VAL A 406 -22.22 23.07 -63.47
C VAL A 406 -20.80 23.25 -64.02
N PRO A 407 -20.36 24.48 -64.32
CA PRO A 407 -19.03 24.75 -64.84
C PRO A 407 -17.95 24.46 -63.80
N LEU A 408 -16.93 23.69 -64.18
CA LEU A 408 -15.70 23.51 -63.40
C LEU A 408 -14.69 24.60 -63.75
N PRO A 409 -13.91 25.14 -62.80
CA PRO A 409 -12.80 26.03 -63.10
C PRO A 409 -11.65 25.26 -63.75
N GLU A 410 -10.89 25.93 -64.62
CA GLU A 410 -9.78 25.36 -65.41
C GLU A 410 -8.65 24.71 -64.58
N ASN A 411 -8.56 25.02 -63.28
CA ASN A 411 -7.56 24.49 -62.36
C ASN A 411 -8.13 23.52 -61.30
N ALA A 412 -9.34 22.98 -61.54
CA ALA A 412 -9.89 21.90 -60.72
C ALA A 412 -9.02 20.63 -60.80
N GLN A 413 -8.75 20.04 -59.65
CA GLN A 413 -7.98 18.80 -59.46
C GLN A 413 -8.82 17.83 -58.62
N GLU A 414 -8.58 16.53 -58.76
CA GLU A 414 -9.25 15.50 -57.93
C GLU A 414 -10.79 15.62 -57.99
N VAL A 415 -11.35 15.82 -59.19
CA VAL A 415 -12.80 16.01 -59.41
C VAL A 415 -13.54 14.69 -59.26
N ASP A 416 -14.43 14.63 -58.27
CA ASP A 416 -15.40 13.55 -58.04
C ASP A 416 -16.82 14.08 -58.22
N PHE A 417 -17.66 13.36 -58.99
CA PHE A 417 -19.04 13.76 -59.27
C PHE A 417 -20.00 12.57 -59.17
N ASP A 418 -20.72 12.52 -58.04
CA ASP A 418 -21.85 11.63 -57.85
C ASP A 418 -23.11 12.28 -58.43
N GLY A 419 -23.43 11.89 -59.66
CA GLY A 419 -24.67 12.30 -60.32
C GLY A 419 -25.94 11.84 -59.60
N ALA A 420 -25.95 10.69 -58.93
CA ALA A 420 -27.16 10.15 -58.29
C ALA A 420 -27.46 10.84 -56.95
N GLY A 421 -26.45 11.02 -56.10
CA GLY A 421 -26.55 11.84 -54.89
C GLY A 421 -26.63 13.35 -55.19
N GLY A 422 -26.20 13.78 -56.37
CA GLY A 422 -26.12 15.19 -56.77
C GLY A 422 -25.07 15.93 -55.98
N ARG A 423 -23.87 15.34 -55.87
CA ARG A 423 -22.70 15.88 -55.18
C ARG A 423 -21.54 16.00 -56.15
N LEU A 424 -20.84 17.13 -56.09
CA LEU A 424 -19.58 17.40 -56.76
C LEU A 424 -18.54 17.76 -55.71
N GLU A 425 -17.32 17.26 -55.83
CA GLU A 425 -16.20 17.65 -54.97
C GLU A 425 -14.91 17.75 -55.79
N PHE A 426 -14.09 18.78 -55.55
CA PHE A 426 -12.79 18.93 -56.19
C PHE A 426 -11.87 19.85 -55.39
N THR A 427 -10.56 19.72 -55.59
CA THR A 427 -9.56 20.62 -54.98
C THR A 427 -8.99 21.60 -56.00
N THR A 428 -8.51 22.75 -55.54
CA THR A 428 -7.94 23.82 -56.37
C THR A 428 -6.92 24.65 -55.57
N THR A 429 -6.05 25.39 -56.25
CA THR A 429 -5.05 26.31 -55.67
C THR A 429 -5.50 27.77 -55.68
N SER A 430 -6.72 28.05 -56.13
CA SER A 430 -7.34 29.38 -56.11
C SER A 430 -7.89 29.75 -54.75
N SER A 431 -7.99 31.05 -54.49
CA SER A 431 -8.62 31.58 -53.28
C SER A 431 -10.13 31.33 -53.27
N VAL A 432 -10.70 31.30 -52.06
CA VAL A 432 -12.16 31.23 -51.83
C VAL A 432 -12.89 32.38 -52.54
N LYS A 433 -12.26 33.57 -52.59
CA LYS A 433 -12.79 34.78 -53.23
C LYS A 433 -12.82 34.67 -54.76
N ALA A 434 -11.77 34.12 -55.38
CA ALA A 434 -11.72 33.89 -56.83
C ALA A 434 -12.80 32.88 -57.25
N LEU A 435 -12.93 31.78 -56.51
CA LEU A 435 -13.94 30.74 -56.74
C LEU A 435 -15.37 31.26 -56.56
N ALA A 436 -15.62 32.06 -55.51
CA ALA A 436 -16.92 32.68 -55.29
C ALA A 436 -17.29 33.68 -56.39
N THR A 437 -16.31 34.40 -56.95
CA THR A 437 -16.52 35.31 -58.09
C THR A 437 -16.84 34.52 -59.37
N PHE A 438 -16.07 33.45 -59.63
CA PHE A 438 -16.29 32.53 -60.75
C PHE A 438 -17.71 31.96 -60.74
N TYR A 439 -18.13 31.28 -59.66
CA TYR A 439 -19.44 30.64 -59.59
C TYR A 439 -20.61 31.62 -59.68
N ARG A 440 -20.52 32.79 -59.02
CA ARG A 440 -21.54 33.87 -59.16
C ARG A 440 -21.69 34.34 -60.60
N SER A 441 -20.58 34.49 -61.34
CA SER A 441 -20.63 34.94 -62.73
C SER A 441 -21.20 33.87 -63.66
N SER A 442 -20.67 32.63 -63.59
CA SER A 442 -20.99 31.57 -64.54
C SER A 442 -22.39 31.00 -64.31
N LEU A 443 -22.84 30.84 -63.07
CA LEU A 443 -24.18 30.32 -62.77
C LEU A 443 -25.27 31.37 -63.08
N LYS A 444 -24.98 32.67 -62.89
CA LYS A 444 -25.86 33.76 -63.31
C LYS A 444 -26.01 33.81 -64.83
N GLN A 445 -24.94 33.62 -65.59
CA GLN A 445 -25.00 33.48 -67.05
C GLN A 445 -25.82 32.24 -67.46
N ALA A 446 -25.71 31.13 -66.72
CA ALA A 446 -26.55 29.95 -66.89
C ALA A 446 -27.99 30.09 -66.34
N GLY A 447 -28.44 31.30 -65.96
CA GLY A 447 -29.82 31.58 -65.55
C GLY A 447 -30.20 31.12 -64.12
N TRP A 448 -29.22 30.82 -63.26
CA TRP A 448 -29.46 30.61 -61.83
C TRP A 448 -29.56 31.93 -61.08
N LYS A 449 -30.42 31.97 -60.05
CA LYS A 449 -30.56 33.11 -59.14
C LYS A 449 -29.88 32.80 -57.81
N GLU A 450 -28.87 33.59 -57.44
CA GLU A 450 -28.22 33.54 -56.12
C GLU A 450 -29.25 33.80 -55.02
N GLN A 451 -29.18 33.02 -53.94
CA GLN A 451 -29.95 33.19 -52.71
C GLN A 451 -29.08 33.87 -51.63
N PRO A 452 -29.66 34.55 -50.64
CA PRO A 452 -28.89 35.15 -49.55
C PRO A 452 -28.19 34.09 -48.70
N SER A 453 -26.86 33.97 -48.81
CA SER A 453 -26.05 33.17 -47.89
C SER A 453 -25.38 34.04 -46.82
N VAL A 454 -25.25 33.48 -45.61
CA VAL A 454 -24.71 34.20 -44.43
C VAL A 454 -23.18 34.00 -44.27
N ILE A 455 -22.59 33.08 -45.05
CA ILE A 455 -21.19 32.66 -44.90
C ILE A 455 -20.39 33.10 -46.14
N ASN A 456 -19.63 34.18 -45.99
CA ASN A 456 -18.73 34.73 -47.00
C ASN A 456 -17.44 35.21 -46.33
N GLN A 457 -16.70 34.27 -45.73
CA GLN A 457 -15.45 34.53 -45.00
C GLN A 457 -14.22 34.26 -45.90
N PRO A 458 -13.04 34.86 -45.61
CA PRO A 458 -11.86 34.70 -46.47
C PRO A 458 -11.38 33.25 -46.68
N ASN A 459 -11.66 32.37 -45.73
CA ASN A 459 -11.29 30.94 -45.72
C ASN A 459 -12.49 30.00 -45.96
N MET A 460 -13.73 30.51 -45.99
CA MET A 460 -14.92 29.71 -46.24
C MET A 460 -16.06 30.55 -46.80
N ALA A 461 -16.60 30.16 -47.96
CA ALA A 461 -17.80 30.74 -48.54
C ALA A 461 -18.82 29.64 -48.86
N VAL A 462 -20.07 29.89 -48.50
CA VAL A 462 -21.22 29.08 -48.94
C VAL A 462 -22.00 29.90 -49.95
N LEU A 463 -22.31 29.34 -51.12
CA LEU A 463 -22.98 30.03 -52.22
C LEU A 463 -24.22 29.22 -52.62
N GLU A 464 -25.40 29.80 -52.46
CA GLU A 464 -26.66 29.12 -52.76
C GLU A 464 -27.30 29.69 -54.03
N PHE A 465 -27.78 28.81 -54.90
CA PHE A 465 -28.37 29.16 -56.19
C PHE A 465 -29.65 28.36 -56.44
N ALA A 466 -30.66 29.01 -57.04
CA ALA A 466 -31.94 28.38 -57.40
C ALA A 466 -32.33 28.64 -58.86
N ARG A 467 -32.88 27.61 -59.54
CA ARG A 467 -33.39 27.68 -60.92
C ARG A 467 -34.48 26.63 -61.15
N GLY A 468 -35.71 27.06 -61.48
CA GLY A 468 -36.80 26.18 -61.91
C GLY A 468 -37.15 25.05 -60.93
N GLY A 469 -37.25 25.35 -59.62
CA GLY A 469 -37.54 24.36 -58.57
C GLY A 469 -36.35 23.50 -58.14
N LYS A 470 -35.17 23.67 -58.76
CA LYS A 470 -33.91 23.04 -58.35
C LYS A 470 -33.02 24.03 -57.58
N SER A 471 -32.22 23.52 -56.65
CA SER A 471 -31.23 24.28 -55.87
C SER A 471 -29.83 23.66 -55.96
N ILE A 472 -28.79 24.48 -55.82
CA ILE A 472 -27.40 24.07 -55.67
C ILE A 472 -26.75 24.93 -54.58
N SER A 473 -26.12 24.28 -53.62
CA SER A 473 -25.21 24.87 -52.63
C SER A 473 -23.77 24.57 -53.05
N PHE A 474 -22.87 25.53 -52.94
CA PHE A 474 -21.42 25.32 -53.02
C PHE A 474 -20.79 25.70 -51.69
N THR A 475 -20.10 24.78 -51.03
CA THR A 475 -19.24 25.04 -49.88
C THR A 475 -17.79 25.05 -50.34
N VAL A 476 -17.21 26.25 -50.42
CA VAL A 476 -15.82 26.52 -50.78
C VAL A 476 -15.04 26.72 -49.48
N MET A 477 -14.11 25.82 -49.14
CA MET A 477 -13.39 25.82 -47.86
C MET A 477 -11.88 25.64 -48.05
N GLN A 478 -11.08 26.53 -47.46
CA GLN A 478 -9.62 26.41 -47.47
C GLN A 478 -9.13 25.33 -46.51
N MET A 479 -8.38 24.36 -47.04
CA MET A 479 -7.75 23.25 -46.32
C MET A 479 -6.23 23.30 -46.51
N GLY A 480 -5.56 24.12 -45.70
CA GLY A 480 -4.12 24.37 -45.81
C GLY A 480 -3.77 25.11 -47.11
N PRO A 481 -2.85 24.59 -47.96
CA PRO A 481 -2.44 25.22 -49.21
C PRO A 481 -3.38 24.93 -50.40
N LYS A 482 -4.43 24.13 -50.22
CA LYS A 482 -5.48 23.87 -51.22
C LYS A 482 -6.82 24.43 -50.72
N VAL A 483 -7.74 24.73 -51.64
CA VAL A 483 -9.16 24.95 -51.35
C VAL A 483 -9.93 23.73 -51.85
N ASN A 484 -10.77 23.16 -50.98
CA ASN A 484 -11.75 22.15 -51.38
C ASN A 484 -13.06 22.87 -51.73
N VAL A 485 -13.65 22.49 -52.86
CA VAL A 485 -14.97 22.93 -53.29
C VAL A 485 -15.86 21.70 -53.32
N SER A 486 -16.82 21.66 -52.40
CA SER A 486 -17.93 20.72 -52.45
C SER A 486 -19.18 21.45 -52.92
N ALA A 487 -20.02 20.77 -53.70
CA ALA A 487 -21.31 21.29 -54.10
C ALA A 487 -22.37 20.19 -54.03
N ASP A 488 -23.55 20.55 -53.55
CA ASP A 488 -24.67 19.63 -53.32
C ASP A 488 -26.00 20.27 -53.74
N GLY A 489 -26.93 19.47 -54.24
CA GLY A 489 -28.31 19.93 -54.42
C GLY A 489 -29.07 19.28 -55.56
N SER A 490 -30.39 19.53 -55.61
CA SER A 490 -31.30 19.00 -56.63
C SER A 490 -31.01 19.50 -58.05
N GLY A 491 -30.19 20.55 -58.20
CA GLY A 491 -29.64 21.02 -59.46
C GLY A 491 -28.51 20.14 -60.02
N LEU A 492 -27.82 19.40 -59.16
CA LEU A 492 -26.76 18.45 -59.51
C LEU A 492 -27.28 17.01 -59.63
N LYS A 493 -28.42 16.70 -58.98
CA LYS A 493 -29.05 15.37 -59.03
C LYS A 493 -29.52 14.98 -60.44
N MET A 494 -28.85 13.98 -60.99
CA MET A 494 -29.40 12.99 -61.92
C MET A 494 -30.36 12.08 -61.12
N ALA A 495 -31.42 11.56 -61.75
CA ALA A 495 -32.59 11.10 -60.99
C ALA A 495 -32.40 9.77 -60.22
N ALA A 496 -32.34 9.84 -58.88
CA ALA A 496 -32.88 8.83 -57.96
C ALA A 496 -33.26 9.44 -56.58
N ALA A 497 -34.21 8.81 -55.89
CA ALA A 497 -35.04 9.36 -54.81
C ALA A 497 -34.38 9.74 -53.44
N ASN A 498 -34.97 10.74 -52.77
CA ASN A 498 -34.89 11.09 -51.32
C ASN A 498 -35.69 10.07 -50.43
N PRO A 499 -35.79 10.18 -49.07
CA PRO A 499 -35.02 10.87 -48.00
C PRO A 499 -34.57 9.85 -46.88
N GLY A 500 -34.15 10.17 -45.63
CA GLY A 500 -33.66 11.41 -45.00
C GLY A 500 -34.25 11.79 -43.60
N SER A 501 -33.44 11.72 -42.53
CA SER A 501 -33.57 12.44 -41.19
C SER A 501 -34.67 11.96 -40.18
N LYS A 502 -34.64 12.16 -38.85
CA LYS A 502 -33.71 12.80 -37.86
C LYS A 502 -34.17 12.49 -36.39
N ALA A 503 -33.25 12.36 -35.42
CA ALA A 503 -33.34 12.72 -33.97
C ALA A 503 -34.56 12.20 -33.10
N ALA A 504 -34.65 12.30 -31.75
CA ALA A 504 -33.81 12.85 -30.68
C ALA A 504 -34.07 12.15 -29.31
N SER A 505 -33.26 12.54 -28.31
CA SER A 505 -33.38 12.50 -26.82
C SER A 505 -34.79 12.51 -26.15
N ALA A 506 -35.02 12.25 -24.85
CA ALA A 506 -34.16 12.43 -23.66
C ALA A 506 -34.68 11.74 -22.35
N SER A 507 -33.75 11.46 -21.41
CA SER A 507 -33.79 11.73 -19.94
C SER A 507 -34.92 11.28 -18.97
N ARG A 508 -34.48 10.66 -17.84
CA ARG A 508 -34.80 10.97 -16.41
C ARG A 508 -36.24 10.71 -15.88
N ASP A 509 -36.53 10.51 -14.58
CA ASP A 509 -35.71 10.59 -13.34
C ASP A 509 -36.28 9.77 -12.14
N ALA A 510 -35.43 9.58 -11.12
CA ALA A 510 -35.68 9.61 -9.66
C ALA A 510 -36.61 8.63 -8.86
N ALA A 511 -36.07 8.24 -7.68
CA ALA A 511 -36.71 8.14 -6.34
C ALA A 511 -37.73 7.00 -6.03
N SER A 512 -37.91 6.51 -4.78
CA SER A 512 -37.16 6.58 -3.49
C SER A 512 -37.83 5.68 -2.42
N ALA A 513 -37.13 5.36 -1.31
CA ALA A 513 -37.61 5.10 0.08
C ALA A 513 -36.72 4.05 0.80
N GLN A 514 -36.44 3.98 2.12
CA GLN A 514 -36.51 4.81 3.34
C GLN A 514 -36.80 3.89 4.55
N ALA A 515 -35.88 3.81 5.52
CA ALA A 515 -35.96 3.31 6.93
C ALA A 515 -34.59 2.69 7.33
N LYS A 516 -34.14 2.62 8.59
CA LYS A 516 -34.48 3.34 9.85
C LYS A 516 -33.19 3.41 10.71
N ALA A 517 -33.23 4.04 11.90
CA ALA A 517 -32.03 4.32 12.71
C ALA A 517 -31.94 3.52 14.02
N SER A 518 -30.70 3.34 14.49
CA SER A 518 -30.24 3.07 15.86
C SER A 518 -28.88 3.75 16.04
N GLY A 519 -28.53 4.17 17.27
CA GLY A 519 -27.21 4.70 17.65
C GLY A 519 -26.47 5.55 16.61
N LEU A 520 -26.77 6.85 16.50
CA LEU A 520 -26.19 7.69 15.44
C LEU A 520 -24.70 7.96 15.68
N LEU A 521 -23.84 7.10 15.14
CA LEU A 521 -22.43 7.38 14.91
C LEU A 521 -22.33 8.69 14.12
N GLU A 522 -21.53 9.65 14.60
CA GLU A 522 -21.33 10.90 13.88
C GLU A 522 -20.25 10.75 12.81
N ALA A 523 -20.49 11.33 11.63
CA ALA A 523 -19.49 11.36 10.57
C ALA A 523 -18.33 12.30 10.95
N ASP A 524 -17.12 11.88 10.60
CA ASP A 524 -15.94 12.73 10.59
C ASP A 524 -16.08 13.78 9.45
N PRO A 525 -16.07 15.10 9.75
CA PRO A 525 -16.25 16.14 8.75
C PRO A 525 -15.07 16.28 7.78
N ASP A 526 -13.88 15.78 8.14
CA ASP A 526 -12.65 15.99 7.37
C ASP A 526 -12.39 14.84 6.35
N SER A 527 -13.24 13.81 6.32
CA SER A 527 -13.12 12.67 5.41
C SER A 527 -13.96 12.80 4.13
N ALA A 528 -13.35 12.52 2.97
CA ALA A 528 -14.03 12.60 1.66
C ALA A 528 -14.99 11.43 1.35
N LEU A 529 -14.98 10.37 2.17
CA LEU A 529 -16.02 9.34 2.25
C LEU A 529 -16.46 9.22 3.72
N PRO A 530 -17.75 9.00 4.02
CA PRO A 530 -18.24 9.06 5.39
C PRO A 530 -17.60 7.95 6.24
N VAL A 531 -16.98 8.32 7.35
CA VAL A 531 -16.43 7.40 8.36
C VAL A 531 -16.88 7.89 9.74
N PRO A 532 -17.19 7.01 10.70
CA PRO A 532 -17.50 7.43 12.07
C PRO A 532 -16.30 8.15 12.71
N LYS A 533 -16.54 9.22 13.49
CA LYS A 533 -15.50 9.87 14.33
C LYS A 533 -14.85 8.88 15.30
N GLN A 534 -15.61 7.90 15.76
CA GLN A 534 -15.16 6.83 16.65
C GLN A 534 -14.59 5.68 15.80
N HIS A 535 -13.37 5.84 15.28
CA HIS A 535 -12.66 4.79 14.54
C HIS A 535 -11.29 4.50 15.17
N SER A 536 -10.88 3.23 15.19
CA SER A 536 -9.55 2.80 15.64
C SER A 536 -8.49 2.91 14.54
N SER A 537 -8.92 2.84 13.28
CA SER A 537 -8.10 3.15 12.10
C SER A 537 -8.95 3.62 10.93
N THR A 538 -8.35 4.40 10.02
CA THR A 538 -8.95 4.85 8.76
C THR A 538 -7.88 5.03 7.69
N SER A 539 -8.21 4.74 6.44
CA SER A 539 -7.37 4.88 5.25
C SER A 539 -8.25 5.22 4.05
N LEU A 540 -7.86 6.22 3.26
CA LEU A 540 -8.57 6.60 2.04
C LEU A 540 -7.64 6.47 0.81
N GLY A 541 -7.79 5.35 0.10
CA GLY A 541 -7.18 5.12 -1.20
C GLY A 541 -7.89 5.90 -2.31
N THR A 542 -7.14 6.53 -3.21
CA THR A 542 -7.69 7.10 -4.45
C THR A 542 -6.81 6.71 -5.64
N ALA A 543 -7.42 6.14 -6.68
CA ALA A 543 -6.73 5.83 -7.93
C ALA A 543 -7.04 6.90 -8.97
N LYS A 544 -5.99 7.56 -9.47
CA LYS A 544 -6.04 8.53 -10.59
C LYS A 544 -4.73 8.47 -11.38
N LEU A 545 -4.79 8.80 -12.67
CA LEU A 545 -3.59 9.02 -13.48
C LEU A 545 -3.10 10.46 -13.32
N PRO A 546 -1.78 10.72 -13.43
CA PRO A 546 -1.27 12.09 -13.47
C PRO A 546 -1.94 12.89 -14.61
N GLY A 547 -2.36 14.12 -14.32
CA GLY A 547 -3.11 14.96 -15.26
C GLY A 547 -4.62 14.70 -15.34
N ILE A 548 -5.16 13.73 -14.61
CA ILE A 548 -6.61 13.51 -14.48
C ILE A 548 -7.07 13.94 -13.08
N GLU A 549 -7.96 14.94 -13.01
CA GLU A 549 -8.47 15.48 -11.74
C GLU A 549 -9.43 14.52 -11.02
N ALA A 550 -10.34 13.89 -11.77
CA ALA A 550 -11.35 12.98 -11.25
C ALA A 550 -10.77 11.56 -11.01
N PRO A 551 -10.82 11.01 -9.79
CA PRO A 551 -10.37 9.65 -9.53
C PRO A 551 -11.31 8.61 -10.14
N PHE A 552 -10.75 7.48 -10.55
CA PHE A 552 -11.44 6.33 -11.13
C PHE A 552 -12.01 5.39 -10.07
N ARG A 553 -11.31 5.31 -8.94
CA ARG A 553 -11.65 4.48 -7.79
C ARG A 553 -11.34 5.26 -6.51
N ARG A 554 -12.26 5.23 -5.56
CA ARG A 554 -12.04 5.65 -4.17
C ARG A 554 -12.32 4.45 -3.29
N GLU A 555 -11.49 4.23 -2.28
CA GLU A 555 -11.64 3.14 -1.32
C GLU A 555 -11.38 3.69 0.07
N LEU A 556 -12.38 3.58 0.93
CA LEU A 556 -12.25 3.83 2.36
C LEU A 556 -12.12 2.47 3.06
N GLU A 557 -11.02 2.29 3.79
CA GLU A 557 -10.87 1.21 4.77
C GLU A 557 -10.88 1.81 6.17
N ALA A 558 -11.65 1.24 7.09
CA ALA A 558 -11.68 1.69 8.47
C ALA A 558 -12.01 0.56 9.43
N SER A 559 -11.60 0.71 10.69
CA SER A 559 -12.05 -0.13 11.80
C SER A 559 -12.81 0.74 12.80
N VAL A 560 -14.00 0.29 13.18
CA VAL A 560 -14.92 1.05 14.04
C VAL A 560 -15.26 0.19 15.27
N PRO A 561 -14.94 0.61 16.51
CA PRO A 561 -15.32 -0.08 17.74
C PRO A 561 -16.81 0.09 18.09
N ALA A 562 -17.69 -0.26 17.14
CA ALA A 562 -19.15 -0.26 17.28
C ALA A 562 -19.75 -1.53 16.64
N GLU A 563 -20.98 -1.88 17.03
CA GLU A 563 -21.66 -3.05 16.49
C GLU A 563 -21.99 -2.90 15.00
N LEU A 564 -21.95 -4.03 14.28
CA LEU A 564 -22.13 -4.08 12.83
C LEU A 564 -23.48 -3.51 12.37
N GLY A 565 -24.53 -3.64 13.19
CA GLY A 565 -25.84 -3.04 12.94
C GLY A 565 -25.85 -1.51 12.97
N ASP A 566 -25.12 -0.90 13.91
CA ASP A 566 -25.04 0.55 14.06
C ASP A 566 -24.14 1.17 12.98
N VAL A 567 -23.02 0.51 12.66
CA VAL A 567 -22.16 0.89 11.53
C VAL A 567 -22.92 0.80 10.20
N LEU A 568 -23.75 -0.23 10.01
CA LEU A 568 -24.63 -0.31 8.84
C LEU A 568 -25.68 0.80 8.81
N ALA A 569 -26.31 1.12 9.94
CA ALA A 569 -27.30 2.19 10.03
C ALA A 569 -26.67 3.57 9.73
N PHE A 570 -25.43 3.80 10.18
CA PHE A 570 -24.60 4.95 9.82
C PHE A 570 -24.40 5.05 8.31
N TYR A 571 -23.84 4.01 7.66
CA TYR A 571 -23.57 4.07 6.22
C TYR A 571 -24.84 4.25 5.40
N ARG A 572 -25.95 3.57 5.74
CA ARG A 572 -27.25 3.79 5.09
C ARG A 572 -27.78 5.22 5.24
N THR A 573 -27.44 5.90 6.33
CA THR A 573 -27.84 7.29 6.59
C THR A 573 -26.96 8.27 5.82
N GLU A 574 -25.63 8.18 5.96
CA GLU A 574 -24.70 9.14 5.35
C GLU A 574 -24.60 8.97 3.83
N LEU A 575 -24.54 7.74 3.30
CA LEU A 575 -24.52 7.53 1.85
C LEU A 575 -25.83 8.02 1.19
N LYS A 576 -26.96 7.90 1.88
CA LYS A 576 -28.24 8.47 1.41
C LYS A 576 -28.22 10.00 1.39
N LYS A 577 -27.59 10.67 2.37
CA LYS A 577 -27.38 12.13 2.31
C LYS A 577 -26.51 12.55 1.12
N LEU A 578 -25.53 11.73 0.75
CA LEU A 578 -24.70 11.91 -0.46
C LEU A 578 -25.43 11.57 -1.78
N GLY A 579 -26.73 11.23 -1.72
CA GLY A 579 -27.54 10.91 -2.90
C GLY A 579 -27.35 9.48 -3.43
N TRP A 580 -26.74 8.58 -2.66
CA TRP A 580 -26.53 7.19 -3.08
C TRP A 580 -27.79 6.35 -2.84
N GLN A 581 -28.02 5.37 -3.71
CA GLN A 581 -29.18 4.48 -3.68
C GLN A 581 -28.72 3.03 -3.51
N GLU A 582 -29.19 2.36 -2.47
CA GLU A 582 -28.91 0.94 -2.22
C GLU A 582 -29.55 0.07 -3.31
N LYS A 583 -28.81 -0.91 -3.84
CA LYS A 583 -29.30 -1.89 -4.80
C LYS A 583 -29.59 -3.22 -4.10
N PRO A 584 -30.71 -3.90 -4.42
CA PRO A 584 -31.03 -5.22 -3.86
C PRO A 584 -30.17 -6.34 -4.46
N GLU A 585 -29.49 -6.07 -5.58
CA GLU A 585 -28.68 -7.02 -6.35
C GLU A 585 -27.39 -7.40 -5.60
N GLY A 586 -27.25 -8.67 -5.22
CA GLY A 586 -26.03 -9.19 -4.57
C GLY A 586 -25.84 -8.78 -3.11
N ALA A 587 -26.90 -8.30 -2.45
CA ALA A 587 -26.90 -7.97 -1.03
C ALA A 587 -26.70 -9.22 -0.16
N VAL A 588 -25.73 -9.18 0.75
CA VAL A 588 -25.50 -10.21 1.78
C VAL A 588 -25.59 -9.53 3.13
N THR A 589 -26.42 -10.05 4.04
CA THR A 589 -26.50 -9.59 5.44
C THR A 589 -26.57 -10.81 6.34
N THR A 590 -25.54 -11.03 7.14
CA THR A 590 -25.50 -12.05 8.21
C THR A 590 -25.16 -11.35 9.53
N ALA A 591 -25.14 -12.09 10.65
CA ALA A 591 -24.81 -11.53 11.96
C ALA A 591 -23.35 -10.97 12.04
N ASP A 592 -22.46 -11.51 11.21
CA ASP A 592 -21.02 -11.24 11.21
C ASP A 592 -20.51 -10.45 10.00
N ARG A 593 -21.29 -10.35 8.91
CA ARG A 593 -20.87 -9.65 7.68
C ARG A 593 -22.02 -8.97 6.95
N VAL A 594 -21.70 -7.88 6.25
CA VAL A 594 -22.61 -7.20 5.32
C VAL A 594 -21.88 -6.92 4.01
N GLN A 595 -22.57 -7.10 2.89
CA GLN A 595 -22.15 -6.61 1.58
C GLN A 595 -23.36 -5.98 0.89
N LEU A 596 -23.25 -4.70 0.50
CA LEU A 596 -24.31 -3.96 -0.17
C LEU A 596 -23.77 -3.18 -1.36
N ALA A 597 -24.42 -3.31 -2.50
CA ALA A 597 -24.17 -2.50 -3.67
C ALA A 597 -24.94 -1.17 -3.60
N PHE A 598 -24.34 -0.09 -4.09
CA PHE A 598 -24.95 1.23 -4.19
C PHE A 598 -24.76 1.82 -5.58
N ALA A 599 -25.74 2.60 -6.06
CA ALA A 599 -25.57 3.55 -7.14
C ALA A 599 -25.25 4.92 -6.53
N SER A 600 -24.04 5.44 -6.77
CA SER A 600 -23.63 6.80 -6.37
C SER A 600 -23.75 7.78 -7.55
N PRO A 601 -23.75 9.10 -7.31
CA PRO A 601 -23.73 10.10 -8.39
C PRO A 601 -22.55 9.99 -9.37
N GLN A 602 -21.47 9.29 -8.98
CA GLN A 602 -20.26 9.12 -9.80
C GLN A 602 -20.14 7.73 -10.43
N GLY A 603 -20.99 6.77 -10.06
CA GLY A 603 -20.90 5.39 -10.52
C GLY A 603 -21.29 4.33 -9.47
N PRO A 604 -21.09 3.03 -9.77
CA PRO A 604 -21.39 1.96 -8.84
C PRO A 604 -20.41 1.96 -7.66
N ALA A 605 -20.92 1.59 -6.49
CA ALA A 605 -20.14 1.43 -5.27
C ALA A 605 -20.52 0.15 -4.53
N MET A 606 -19.64 -0.31 -3.65
CA MET A 606 -19.79 -1.50 -2.84
C MET A 606 -19.35 -1.20 -1.41
N LEU A 607 -20.23 -1.44 -0.45
CA LEU A 607 -19.92 -1.44 0.97
C LEU A 607 -19.77 -2.88 1.44
N LYS A 608 -18.67 -3.18 2.12
CA LYS A 608 -18.45 -4.42 2.87
C LYS A 608 -18.18 -4.08 4.33
N LEU A 609 -18.87 -4.77 5.24
CA LEU A 609 -18.66 -4.71 6.68
C LEU A 609 -18.35 -6.11 7.21
N GLY A 610 -17.45 -6.23 8.18
CA GLY A 610 -17.17 -7.49 8.87
C GLY A 610 -16.95 -7.28 10.37
N ARG A 611 -17.49 -8.18 11.21
CA ARG A 611 -17.29 -8.14 12.67
C ARG A 611 -16.09 -9.02 13.03
N ALA A 612 -15.06 -8.45 13.66
CA ALA A 612 -13.89 -9.19 14.15
C ALA A 612 -13.29 -8.50 15.38
N ASN A 613 -12.82 -9.27 16.36
CA ASN A 613 -12.08 -8.77 17.54
C ASN A 613 -12.78 -7.64 18.35
N GLY A 614 -14.12 -7.58 18.32
CA GLY A 614 -14.88 -6.51 19.00
C GLY A 614 -15.00 -5.21 18.19
N GLU A 615 -14.43 -5.15 16.98
CA GLU A 615 -14.56 -4.05 16.03
C GLU A 615 -15.32 -4.46 14.75
N THR A 616 -15.85 -3.47 14.04
CA THR A 616 -16.46 -3.65 12.72
C THR A 616 -15.51 -3.04 11.70
N SER A 617 -14.92 -3.89 10.85
CA SER A 617 -14.16 -3.45 9.69
C SER A 617 -15.08 -2.95 8.59
N VAL A 618 -14.61 -1.96 7.85
CA VAL A 618 -15.29 -1.30 6.74
C VAL A 618 -14.38 -1.34 5.53
N ASN A 619 -14.91 -1.72 4.37
CA ASN A 619 -14.33 -1.47 3.06
C ASN A 619 -15.42 -0.89 2.16
N LEU A 620 -15.32 0.40 1.82
CA LEU A 620 -16.27 1.13 0.98
C LEU A 620 -15.56 1.58 -0.30
N VAL A 621 -15.89 0.92 -1.41
CA VAL A 621 -15.29 1.17 -2.73
C VAL A 621 -16.30 1.87 -3.65
N GLN A 622 -15.92 3.01 -4.21
CA GLN A 622 -16.67 3.74 -5.23
C GLN A 622 -15.87 3.70 -6.55
N LYS A 623 -16.47 3.16 -7.62
CA LYS A 623 -15.92 3.21 -8.98
C LYS A 623 -16.54 4.39 -9.75
N ASN A 624 -15.76 5.03 -10.64
CA ASN A 624 -16.17 6.15 -11.49
C ASN A 624 -16.01 5.79 -12.98
N PRO A 625 -17.06 5.24 -13.62
CA PRO A 625 -17.01 4.77 -15.01
C PRO A 625 -16.75 5.89 -16.00
N GLU A 626 -17.24 7.11 -15.74
CA GLU A 626 -17.09 8.25 -16.65
C GLU A 626 -15.63 8.71 -16.71
N ALA A 627 -14.97 8.86 -15.55
CA ALA A 627 -13.54 9.17 -15.51
C ALA A 627 -12.70 8.04 -16.12
N ALA A 628 -13.02 6.77 -15.83
CA ALA A 628 -12.32 5.62 -16.39
C ALA A 628 -12.44 5.54 -17.92
N THR A 629 -13.61 5.90 -18.47
CA THR A 629 -13.84 5.97 -19.93
C THR A 629 -13.11 7.16 -20.56
N LYS A 630 -13.18 8.35 -19.95
CA LYS A 630 -12.46 9.55 -20.44
C LYS A 630 -10.94 9.36 -20.45
N ALA A 631 -10.39 8.61 -19.50
CA ALA A 631 -8.97 8.27 -19.43
C ALA A 631 -8.56 7.07 -20.31
N ASP A 632 -9.51 6.42 -20.99
CA ASP A 632 -9.30 5.20 -21.80
C ASP A 632 -8.81 3.98 -20.99
N ILE A 633 -9.09 3.97 -19.68
CA ILE A 633 -8.72 2.87 -18.76
C ILE A 633 -9.88 1.89 -18.48
N MET A 634 -11.08 2.17 -19.00
CA MET A 634 -12.22 1.26 -18.91
C MET A 634 -11.88 -0.09 -19.57
N PRO A 635 -12.01 -1.24 -18.89
CA PRO A 635 -11.81 -2.56 -19.49
C PRO A 635 -12.86 -2.89 -20.55
N LYS A 636 -12.51 -3.75 -21.51
CA LYS A 636 -13.48 -4.31 -22.46
C LYS A 636 -14.48 -5.23 -21.74
N PRO A 637 -15.73 -5.35 -22.22
CA PRO A 637 -16.71 -6.26 -21.64
C PRO A 637 -16.16 -7.69 -21.50
N GLY A 638 -16.22 -8.26 -20.30
CA GLY A 638 -15.70 -9.60 -20.01
C GLY A 638 -14.18 -9.73 -19.87
N GLN A 639 -13.43 -8.62 -19.89
CA GLN A 639 -11.96 -8.58 -19.75
C GLN A 639 -11.54 -7.67 -18.59
N ALA A 640 -10.29 -7.81 -18.16
CA ALA A 640 -9.58 -6.88 -17.29
C ALA A 640 -8.59 -6.05 -18.12
N LYS A 641 -8.24 -4.84 -17.67
CA LYS A 641 -7.22 -4.00 -18.32
C LYS A 641 -5.99 -3.83 -17.43
N LEU A 642 -4.82 -4.11 -17.99
CA LEU A 642 -3.52 -3.87 -17.35
C LEU A 642 -2.90 -2.59 -17.93
N LEU A 643 -2.43 -1.71 -17.06
CA LEU A 643 -1.63 -0.53 -17.38
C LEU A 643 -0.21 -0.78 -16.91
N LEU A 644 0.77 -0.64 -17.79
CA LEU A 644 2.17 -0.92 -17.48
C LEU A 644 2.94 0.39 -17.33
N GLY A 645 3.55 0.62 -16.18
CA GLY A 645 4.34 1.82 -15.89
C GLY A 645 5.76 1.51 -15.46
N ASN A 646 6.68 2.46 -15.65
CA ASN A 646 8.09 2.34 -15.32
C ASN A 646 8.64 3.66 -14.79
N MET A 647 8.81 3.73 -13.46
CA MET A 647 9.39 4.86 -12.74
C MET A 647 10.92 4.74 -12.62
N GLY A 648 11.52 3.69 -13.19
CA GLY A 648 12.97 3.54 -13.29
C GLY A 648 13.56 4.36 -14.44
N GLY A 649 14.83 4.76 -14.30
CA GLY A 649 15.60 5.46 -15.33
C GLY A 649 16.12 4.58 -16.48
N GLN A 650 15.60 3.35 -16.64
CA GLN A 650 16.00 2.41 -17.69
C GLN A 650 14.78 1.67 -18.25
N ASP A 651 14.84 1.31 -19.53
CA ASP A 651 13.80 0.54 -20.20
C ASP A 651 13.59 -0.83 -19.53
N ALA A 652 12.32 -1.19 -19.36
CA ALA A 652 11.86 -2.45 -18.82
C ALA A 652 11.15 -3.29 -19.90
N GLN A 653 11.07 -4.60 -19.67
CA GLN A 653 10.22 -5.52 -20.41
C GLN A 653 9.40 -6.32 -19.39
N ILE A 654 8.08 -6.23 -19.46
CA ILE A 654 7.18 -7.12 -18.71
C ILE A 654 6.65 -8.18 -19.66
N THR A 655 6.74 -9.44 -19.26
CA THR A 655 6.08 -10.56 -19.95
C THR A 655 4.95 -11.08 -19.09
N ILE A 656 3.72 -11.00 -19.57
CA ILE A 656 2.51 -11.51 -18.92
C ILE A 656 1.62 -12.16 -19.98
N ASN A 657 0.92 -13.25 -19.65
CA ASN A 657 0.06 -13.97 -20.62
C ASN A 657 0.78 -14.35 -21.94
N LYS A 658 2.08 -14.70 -21.85
CA LYS A 658 2.98 -14.96 -23.00
C LYS A 658 3.21 -13.75 -23.94
N GLN A 659 2.76 -12.56 -23.57
CA GLN A 659 2.97 -11.31 -24.31
C GLN A 659 4.06 -10.49 -23.61
N THR A 660 5.16 -10.20 -24.33
CA THR A 660 6.24 -9.34 -23.84
C THR A 660 6.02 -7.91 -24.33
N VAL A 661 5.86 -6.98 -23.38
CA VAL A 661 5.66 -5.55 -23.64
C VAL A 661 6.88 -4.77 -23.16
N LYS A 662 7.47 -3.97 -24.04
CA LYS A 662 8.55 -3.04 -23.69
C LYS A 662 7.95 -1.76 -23.10
N ILE A 663 8.48 -1.32 -21.96
CA ILE A 663 8.04 -0.12 -21.24
C ILE A 663 9.25 0.80 -21.11
N VAL A 664 9.23 1.93 -21.82
CA VAL A 664 10.32 2.90 -21.76
C VAL A 664 10.43 3.55 -20.38
N ALA A 665 11.63 4.00 -20.01
CA ALA A 665 11.84 4.78 -18.79
C ALA A 665 10.86 5.97 -18.71
N GLY A 666 10.21 6.15 -17.56
CA GLY A 666 9.25 7.24 -17.31
C GLY A 666 7.81 7.02 -17.81
N ALA A 667 7.52 5.93 -18.54
CA ALA A 667 6.16 5.64 -19.01
C ALA A 667 5.20 5.31 -17.86
N GLY A 668 3.93 5.72 -17.97
CA GLY A 668 2.95 5.64 -16.89
C GLY A 668 3.19 6.63 -15.73
N GLY A 669 4.14 7.57 -15.89
CA GLY A 669 4.55 8.53 -14.86
C GLY A 669 4.06 9.95 -15.11
N PRO A 670 4.38 10.92 -14.24
CA PRO A 670 3.93 12.31 -14.37
C PRO A 670 4.28 12.97 -15.71
N GLN A 671 5.41 12.59 -16.33
CA GLN A 671 5.87 13.11 -17.62
C GLN A 671 5.30 12.35 -18.83
N SER A 672 4.78 11.13 -18.65
CA SER A 672 4.21 10.29 -19.70
C SER A 672 3.08 9.44 -19.12
N PRO A 673 1.90 10.02 -18.83
CA PRO A 673 0.88 9.38 -18.01
C PRO A 673 0.18 8.18 -18.69
N LYS A 674 0.30 8.02 -20.01
CA LYS A 674 -0.19 6.85 -20.74
C LYS A 674 0.95 5.85 -21.00
N GLY A 675 1.14 4.93 -20.05
CA GLY A 675 1.95 3.73 -20.28
C GLY A 675 1.26 2.71 -21.20
N PRO A 676 1.97 1.67 -21.69
CA PRO A 676 1.38 0.61 -22.49
C PRO A 676 0.20 -0.06 -21.77
N MET A 677 -0.87 -0.36 -22.49
CA MET A 677 -2.05 -1.04 -21.97
C MET A 677 -2.25 -2.40 -22.62
N LEU A 678 -2.76 -3.37 -21.85
CA LEU A 678 -3.06 -4.71 -22.32
C LEU A 678 -4.42 -5.17 -21.75
N ASP A 679 -5.35 -5.55 -22.62
CA ASP A 679 -6.56 -6.25 -22.18
C ASP A 679 -6.26 -7.76 -22.01
N VAL A 680 -6.66 -8.33 -20.89
CA VAL A 680 -6.51 -9.76 -20.59
C VAL A 680 -7.85 -10.35 -20.13
N PRO A 681 -8.13 -11.65 -20.36
CA PRO A 681 -9.23 -12.34 -19.70
C PRO A 681 -9.13 -12.25 -18.16
N PRO A 682 -10.25 -12.44 -17.43
CA PRO A 682 -10.18 -12.64 -15.98
C PRO A 682 -9.42 -13.92 -15.63
N GLY A 683 -8.63 -13.88 -14.56
CA GLY A 683 -7.88 -15.03 -14.06
C GLY A 683 -6.58 -14.65 -13.35
N ARG A 684 -5.83 -15.68 -12.96
CA ARG A 684 -4.52 -15.54 -12.31
C ARG A 684 -3.38 -15.70 -13.32
N TYR A 685 -2.52 -14.70 -13.40
CA TYR A 685 -1.40 -14.62 -14.32
C TYR A 685 -0.07 -14.59 -13.58
N GLN A 686 0.91 -15.36 -14.05
CA GLN A 686 2.31 -15.07 -13.75
C GLN A 686 2.82 -13.98 -14.69
N TYR A 687 3.61 -13.06 -14.17
CA TYR A 687 4.37 -12.10 -14.95
C TYR A 687 5.85 -12.12 -14.60
N SER A 688 6.70 -11.73 -15.54
CA SER A 688 8.12 -11.52 -15.30
C SER A 688 8.59 -10.15 -15.78
N LEU A 689 9.46 -9.52 -15.01
CA LEU A 689 10.12 -8.26 -15.28
C LEU A 689 11.59 -8.51 -15.65
N LYS A 690 12.01 -7.93 -16.77
CA LYS A 690 13.41 -7.86 -17.20
C LYS A 690 13.83 -6.41 -17.39
N VAL A 691 14.90 -6.01 -16.72
CA VAL A 691 15.56 -4.69 -16.86
C VAL A 691 17.03 -4.94 -17.20
N ALA A 692 17.64 -4.07 -18.02
CA ALA A 692 19.04 -4.22 -18.39
C ALA A 692 19.96 -4.24 -17.14
N GLY A 693 20.92 -5.17 -17.10
CA GLY A 693 21.85 -5.31 -15.98
C GLY A 693 21.25 -5.80 -14.65
N ARG A 694 19.98 -6.23 -14.61
CA ARG A 694 19.34 -6.77 -13.40
C ARG A 694 18.85 -8.21 -13.62
N PRO A 695 18.78 -9.06 -12.57
CA PRO A 695 18.19 -10.38 -12.66
C PRO A 695 16.69 -10.27 -13.03
N VAL A 696 16.19 -11.26 -13.79
CA VAL A 696 14.76 -11.37 -14.09
C VAL A 696 14.02 -11.69 -12.79
N ARG A 697 12.94 -10.95 -12.52
CA ARG A 697 12.04 -11.17 -11.39
C ARG A 697 10.69 -11.66 -11.89
N SER A 698 10.02 -12.54 -11.15
CA SER A 698 8.70 -13.06 -11.51
C SER A 698 7.77 -13.05 -10.31
N ASP A 699 6.49 -12.76 -10.54
CA ASP A 699 5.44 -12.73 -9.51
C ASP A 699 4.07 -13.06 -10.14
N THR A 700 2.99 -13.00 -9.36
CA THR A 700 1.62 -13.31 -9.81
C THR A 700 0.63 -12.19 -9.51
N ILE A 701 -0.26 -11.93 -10.47
CA ILE A 701 -1.42 -11.03 -10.30
C ILE A 701 -2.71 -11.79 -10.61
N GLU A 702 -3.78 -11.50 -9.90
CA GLU A 702 -5.13 -11.99 -10.18
C GLU A 702 -6.01 -10.81 -10.57
N VAL A 703 -6.77 -10.96 -11.66
CA VAL A 703 -7.60 -9.89 -12.22
C VAL A 703 -9.02 -10.39 -12.52
N ALA A 704 -10.03 -9.59 -12.16
CA ALA A 704 -11.43 -9.87 -12.42
C ALA A 704 -11.96 -9.12 -13.66
N ALA A 705 -13.05 -9.62 -14.25
CA ALA A 705 -13.66 -8.96 -15.41
C ALA A 705 -14.26 -7.62 -15.00
N GLY A 706 -13.94 -6.55 -15.75
CA GLY A 706 -14.34 -5.19 -15.43
C GLY A 706 -13.43 -4.46 -14.42
N ASP A 707 -12.30 -5.04 -14.02
CA ASP A 707 -11.27 -4.36 -13.25
C ASP A 707 -10.14 -3.79 -14.13
N ALA A 708 -9.55 -2.68 -13.71
CA ALA A 708 -8.28 -2.20 -14.25
C ALA A 708 -7.17 -2.19 -13.18
N TRP A 709 -5.96 -2.61 -13.55
CA TRP A 709 -4.80 -2.72 -12.67
C TRP A 709 -3.56 -2.07 -13.28
N GLY A 710 -2.81 -1.32 -12.48
CA GLY A 710 -1.48 -0.81 -12.82
C GLY A 710 -0.39 -1.76 -12.34
N LEU A 711 0.56 -2.12 -13.20
CA LEU A 711 1.82 -2.77 -12.83
C LEU A 711 2.94 -1.74 -12.95
N MET A 712 3.34 -1.16 -11.82
CA MET A 712 4.31 -0.05 -11.78
C MET A 712 5.70 -0.55 -11.41
N VAL A 713 6.65 -0.50 -12.35
CA VAL A 713 8.07 -0.79 -12.08
C VAL A 713 8.69 0.38 -11.32
N GLY A 714 9.18 0.15 -10.10
CA GLY A 714 9.87 1.14 -9.29
C GLY A 714 11.36 1.31 -9.66
N PRO A 715 12.06 2.34 -9.15
CA PRO A 715 13.50 2.55 -9.37
C PRO A 715 14.39 1.37 -8.90
N THR A 716 13.92 0.63 -7.90
CA THR A 716 14.51 -0.61 -7.36
C THR A 716 14.27 -1.83 -8.27
N GLY A 717 13.50 -1.69 -9.36
CA GLY A 717 13.15 -2.81 -10.25
C GLY A 717 12.17 -3.79 -9.61
N GLU A 718 11.39 -3.33 -8.64
CA GLU A 718 10.24 -4.05 -8.06
C GLU A 718 8.98 -3.65 -8.83
N VAL A 719 7.96 -4.52 -8.87
CA VAL A 719 6.68 -4.21 -9.53
C VAL A 719 5.62 -4.09 -8.46
N LEU A 720 4.99 -2.91 -8.38
CA LEU A 720 3.86 -2.65 -7.50
C LEU A 720 2.54 -2.83 -8.28
N PRO A 721 1.72 -3.85 -7.99
CA PRO A 721 0.36 -3.93 -8.49
C PRO A 721 -0.56 -2.94 -7.76
N LEU A 722 -1.36 -2.18 -8.51
CA LEU A 722 -2.30 -1.18 -8.00
C LEU A 722 -3.67 -1.38 -8.66
N GLN A 723 -4.75 -1.58 -7.89
CA GLN A 723 -6.10 -1.66 -8.45
C GLN A 723 -6.57 -0.24 -8.82
N MET A 724 -6.62 0.04 -10.12
CA MET A 724 -6.92 1.37 -10.67
C MET A 724 -8.43 1.61 -10.83
N TYR A 725 -9.20 0.57 -11.11
CA TYR A 725 -10.65 0.62 -11.29
C TYR A 725 -11.31 -0.64 -10.76
#